data_AF-A0A8X6T4Z6-F1
#
_entry.id   AF-A0A8X6T4Z6-F1
#
_cell.length_a   1.000
_cell.length_b   1.000
_cell.length_c   1.000
_cell.angle_alpha   90.00
_cell.angle_beta   90.00
_cell.angle_gamma   90.00
#
_symmetry.space_group_name_H-M   'P 1'
#
loop_
_entity.id
_entity.type
_entity.pdbx_description
1 polymer ?
#
loop_
_entity_poly.entity_id
_entity_poly.type
_entity_poly.pdbx_seq_one_letter_code
_entity_poly.pdbx_strand_id
1 'polypeptide(L)'
;MLLAWERSRNQEWPDTKHLKHLMNFLRKEVQGEEMVLLARSGFTPKEPHYNVKKETPLVNKVNRDLATASALVSLDSGRTVGEEPGPVRTSDVKTSDKLILLSMGSVIITNLLRSGLAKRWIDFQSQSGITSGLIHKYGERLKAGYATYNVPQSAQVIICGAGATGNSVAYHMNENGCKDIIVLEQSKIGSGDSWRSCGIVGHFHSMSEGRMTTYSSELYKKMQNEGHDIGFIETGSVNVARTKERMIELRRIAAEARIHGIKCEILEAKDIPNYHPFAKSDDLVGGIWVPSDGIVNPLSVCVALAKISQDRGVKYFEGCKVLEILTNGFKVTGVKTNLGVINCEYLVLCAGMWTRNLGVNCLPPFRVPTQPAENGYVITSPVPGLTPTTPLLRDYDARLYVRPYDTGFLVGGFPQKAKPLFTDKMPDYFSFQELTPNWEYFRPVYEEASCRVPILKQVDIQRYVTGPDTFTPDGHWILGETSEIDNLYVAAGMNVNAVQGAGGLGKELADWITTGEPKAYLLPFDIRRFIDFHNNAKFLRERVEEAVGHNYSIRHPLLNEFKTARKSRCSPLYTIQEQAGAVFGERMGFERVLYFDPSKPKEERMDPPEITFGKPSWFNNVREEYTACRERVGVIDMSSFTKFHLKSGGSEVVDFLQLLCSNDIDVPVGNIVSSGMQNDQGCYENDCLLLRRAHNCYFMMSPTAQQTRISEWMRRHMPKDGSVSMSDVTSMYTVLNVVGPKSRELMSELTRTEMDIAGFTCKKINVGYAGEVLVMGFNNTGEPGYSLYIPSEYALHVYNNLLNAGKDYGIRNVGYYALRFLRIEKFIPFWAEELDSHTTPFEVGRGFKVKMQKDYFLGKIALQQQLDQGLKRRLVHFQLENHNPETDIWAWGREPIYRNGCYVGKTTSSGFGFTLDRVICLGFVHNFDEKTGEPQIVSTDFLTCDAHFEIEIAGKRYPAKASLHAPPIPIISMNGTSSRYTPKARAINVHAATPDS
;
A
#
# COMPACT_ATOMS: atom_id res chain seq x y z
N MET A 1 -4.09 24.32 48.19
CA MET A 1 -4.09 24.73 46.77
C MET A 1 -5.04 23.91 45.91
N LEU A 2 -5.03 22.56 45.93
CA LEU A 2 -5.99 21.75 45.16
C LEU A 2 -7.47 22.02 45.51
N LEU A 3 -7.79 22.22 46.80
CA LEU A 3 -9.15 22.59 47.24
C LEU A 3 -9.61 23.98 46.75
N ALA A 4 -8.67 24.90 46.51
CA ALA A 4 -8.96 26.21 45.94
C ALA A 4 -9.17 26.12 44.40
N TRP A 5 -8.46 25.20 43.75
CA TRP A 5 -8.61 24.88 42.34
C TRP A 5 -9.97 24.20 42.05
N GLU A 6 -10.41 23.26 42.89
CA GLU A 6 -11.74 22.62 42.76
C GLU A 6 -12.90 23.61 42.97
N ARG A 7 -12.76 24.58 43.90
CA ARG A 7 -13.78 25.62 44.09
C ARG A 7 -13.83 26.65 42.95
N SER A 8 -12.70 26.91 42.28
CA SER A 8 -12.64 27.83 41.13
C SER A 8 -13.29 27.30 39.85
N ARG A 9 -13.56 25.99 39.77
CA ARG A 9 -14.24 25.37 38.62
C ARG A 9 -15.73 25.67 38.55
N ASN A 10 -16.36 26.09 39.66
CA ASN A 10 -17.81 26.20 39.75
C ASN A 10 -18.35 27.64 39.85
N GLN A 11 -17.51 28.68 39.84
CA GLN A 11 -17.98 30.08 39.75
C GLN A 11 -16.96 30.96 39.01
N GLU A 12 -17.45 31.77 38.07
CA GLU A 12 -16.67 32.84 37.44
C GLU A 12 -16.38 33.96 38.45
N TRP A 13 -15.11 34.29 38.67
CA TRP A 13 -14.72 35.38 39.59
C TRP A 13 -13.89 36.43 38.84
N PRO A 14 -14.37 37.67 38.72
CA PRO A 14 -13.58 38.79 38.25
C PRO A 14 -12.88 39.48 39.43
N ASP A 15 -11.62 39.83 39.22
CA ASP A 15 -10.84 40.83 39.96
C ASP A 15 -9.81 40.38 41.06
N THR A 16 -8.67 41.07 41.01
CA THR A 16 -7.37 40.87 41.67
C THR A 16 -7.39 41.00 43.20
N LYS A 17 -8.45 41.54 43.79
CA LYS A 17 -8.58 41.73 45.25
C LYS A 17 -8.66 40.41 46.04
N HIS A 18 -9.18 39.34 45.43
CA HIS A 18 -9.38 38.04 46.11
C HIS A 18 -8.12 37.16 46.16
N LEU A 19 -7.21 37.31 45.20
CA LEU A 19 -5.90 36.65 45.20
C LEU A 19 -5.03 37.12 46.37
N LYS A 20 -5.15 38.40 46.75
CA LYS A 20 -4.53 38.96 47.97
C LYS A 20 -5.08 38.33 49.25
N HIS A 21 -6.37 38.01 49.32
CA HIS A 21 -6.97 37.34 50.47
C HIS A 21 -6.50 35.88 50.60
N LEU A 22 -6.46 35.14 49.50
CA LEU A 22 -5.95 33.76 49.48
C LEU A 22 -4.47 33.70 49.90
N MET A 23 -3.66 34.66 49.44
CA MET A 23 -2.24 34.74 49.80
C MET A 23 -2.00 35.22 51.24
N ASN A 24 -2.88 36.07 51.80
CA ASN A 24 -2.84 36.45 53.22
C ASN A 24 -3.28 35.30 54.14
N PHE A 25 -4.24 34.48 53.70
CA PHE A 25 -4.63 33.25 54.40
C PHE A 25 -3.47 32.24 54.44
N LEU A 26 -2.81 32.00 53.30
CA LEU A 26 -1.63 31.14 53.21
C LEU A 26 -0.43 31.69 53.99
N ARG A 27 -0.25 33.02 54.08
CA ARG A 27 0.77 33.66 54.93
C ARG A 27 0.55 33.43 56.41
N LYS A 28 -0.69 33.40 56.88
CA LYS A 28 -1.02 33.15 58.30
C LYS A 28 -0.82 31.69 58.68
N GLU A 29 -1.10 30.74 57.79
CA GLU A 29 -0.88 29.31 58.07
C GLU A 29 0.60 28.89 58.06
N VAL A 30 1.46 29.59 57.33
CA VAL A 30 2.91 29.26 57.27
C VAL A 30 3.71 29.86 58.44
N GLN A 31 3.12 30.73 59.26
CA GLN A 31 3.81 31.39 60.39
C GLN A 31 3.38 30.96 61.80
N GLY A 32 2.51 29.95 61.96
CA GLY A 32 2.12 29.44 63.28
C GLY A 32 2.56 27.99 63.51
N GLU A 33 3.49 27.78 64.43
CA GLU A 33 3.66 26.49 65.10
C GLU A 33 2.42 26.23 65.97
N GLU A 34 1.56 25.27 65.58
CA GLU A 34 0.72 24.45 66.47
C GLU A 34 -0.21 23.54 65.63
N MET A 35 -0.01 22.23 65.69
CA MET A 35 -0.99 21.23 65.25
C MET A 35 -1.28 20.28 66.41
N VAL A 36 -2.03 20.78 67.39
CA VAL A 36 -2.83 19.98 68.32
C VAL A 36 -4.25 20.51 68.24
N LEU A 37 -5.16 19.78 67.61
CA LEU A 37 -6.60 19.68 67.89
C LEU A 37 -7.36 19.25 66.63
N LEU A 38 -7.64 17.94 66.53
CA LEU A 38 -8.95 17.42 66.09
C LEU A 38 -9.08 15.96 66.55
N ALA A 39 -9.03 15.79 67.87
CA ALA A 39 -9.49 14.59 68.55
C ALA A 39 -10.27 15.04 69.79
N ARG A 40 -11.59 15.18 69.65
CA ARG A 40 -12.66 15.09 70.68
C ARG A 40 -13.88 15.89 70.24
N SER A 41 -14.90 15.20 69.75
CA SER A 41 -16.18 15.02 70.49
C SER A 41 -17.30 14.58 69.54
N GLY A 42 -17.69 13.32 69.73
CA GLY A 42 -19.03 12.77 69.54
C GLY A 42 -19.85 13.13 68.31
N PHE A 43 -19.88 12.23 67.33
CA PHE A 43 -21.14 11.76 66.75
C PHE A 43 -20.96 10.32 66.26
N THR A 44 -21.59 9.38 66.96
CA THR A 44 -21.67 7.95 66.61
C THR A 44 -22.71 7.68 65.51
N PRO A 45 -22.57 6.57 64.77
CA PRO A 45 -23.18 6.35 63.46
C PRO A 45 -24.55 5.66 63.53
N LYS A 46 -25.42 5.91 62.55
CA LYS A 46 -26.50 4.99 62.18
C LYS A 46 -26.58 4.80 60.66
N GLU A 47 -26.35 3.55 60.31
CA GLU A 47 -26.77 2.78 59.13
C GLU A 47 -25.76 2.43 58.04
N PRO A 48 -25.79 1.16 57.56
CA PRO A 48 -24.69 0.51 56.87
C PRO A 48 -24.92 0.39 55.37
N HIS A 49 -23.85 0.00 54.66
CA HIS A 49 -23.77 -0.36 53.23
C HIS A 49 -23.39 0.77 52.26
N TYR A 50 -22.09 1.08 52.18
CA TYR A 50 -21.41 1.22 50.89
C TYR A 50 -19.92 0.90 51.05
N ASN A 51 -19.47 -0.14 50.35
CA ASN A 51 -18.08 -0.63 50.38
C ASN A 51 -17.29 0.10 49.28
N VAL A 52 -16.42 1.04 49.64
CA VAL A 52 -15.50 1.72 48.70
C VAL A 52 -14.06 1.33 49.02
N LYS A 53 -13.58 0.23 48.43
CA LYS A 53 -12.16 0.05 48.11
C LYS A 53 -11.89 0.61 46.71
N LYS A 54 -11.54 1.89 46.63
CA LYS A 54 -10.83 2.51 45.50
C LYS A 54 -10.00 3.68 46.02
N GLU A 55 -8.80 3.40 46.46
CA GLU A 55 -7.75 4.41 46.57
C GLU A 55 -7.32 4.83 45.16
N THR A 56 -7.16 6.14 44.92
CA THR A 56 -6.89 6.70 43.60
C THR A 56 -5.41 6.50 43.20
N PRO A 57 -5.11 6.23 41.91
CA PRO A 57 -3.74 6.02 41.40
C PRO A 57 -2.76 7.15 41.69
N LEU A 58 -3.27 8.35 41.95
CA LEU A 58 -2.48 9.56 42.21
C LEU A 58 -1.85 9.55 43.61
N VAL A 59 -2.54 9.01 44.62
CA VAL A 59 -2.03 8.87 45.99
C VAL A 59 -0.87 7.88 46.02
N ASN A 60 -0.98 6.80 45.26
CA ASN A 60 0.09 5.81 45.07
C ASN A 60 1.32 6.38 44.34
N LYS A 61 1.14 7.37 43.46
CA LYS A 61 2.24 8.02 42.76
C LYS A 61 2.99 9.01 43.65
N VAL A 62 2.25 9.83 44.40
CA VAL A 62 2.84 10.79 45.36
C VAL A 62 3.61 10.06 46.47
N ASN A 63 3.08 8.95 46.98
CA ASN A 63 3.77 8.15 47.99
C ASN A 63 5.05 7.47 47.44
N ARG A 64 5.08 7.07 46.16
CA ARG A 64 6.30 6.55 45.51
C ARG A 64 7.34 7.64 45.25
N ASP A 65 6.90 8.81 44.82
CA ASP A 65 7.81 9.93 44.53
C ASP A 65 8.45 10.46 45.83
N LEU A 66 7.70 10.45 46.94
CA LEU A 66 8.20 10.76 48.29
C LEU A 66 9.17 9.68 48.83
N ALA A 67 8.89 8.40 48.60
CA ALA A 67 9.79 7.31 48.96
C ALA A 67 11.10 7.35 48.15
N THR A 68 11.03 7.73 46.87
CA THR A 68 12.20 7.88 45.99
C THR A 68 13.06 9.08 46.38
N ALA A 69 12.43 10.19 46.78
CA ALA A 69 13.13 11.35 47.31
C ALA A 69 13.82 11.05 48.65
N SER A 70 13.19 10.25 49.53
CA SER A 70 13.79 9.81 50.80
C SER A 70 15.00 8.89 50.59
N ALA A 71 14.92 7.97 49.61
CA ALA A 71 16.04 7.07 49.27
C ALA A 71 17.25 7.81 48.67
N LEU A 72 17.02 8.88 47.90
CA LEU A 72 18.08 9.73 47.35
C LEU A 72 18.82 10.53 48.43
N VAL A 73 18.15 10.89 49.53
CA VAL A 73 18.78 11.57 50.68
C VAL A 73 19.63 10.60 51.50
N SER A 74 19.26 9.32 51.58
CA SER A 74 20.07 8.30 52.26
C SER A 74 21.38 7.98 51.52
N LEU A 75 21.39 8.03 50.19
CA LEU A 75 22.57 7.75 49.35
C LEU A 75 23.68 8.81 49.46
N ASP A 76 23.34 10.05 49.81
CA ASP A 76 24.29 11.17 49.88
C ASP A 76 24.99 11.30 51.26
N SER A 77 24.64 10.44 52.23
CA SER A 77 25.21 10.44 53.60
C SER A 77 26.10 9.22 53.91
N GLY A 78 26.34 8.35 52.93
CA GLY A 78 27.34 7.27 53.03
C GLY A 78 27.05 6.18 54.07
N ARG A 79 25.79 5.94 54.46
CA ARG A 79 25.42 4.82 55.35
C ARG A 79 24.80 3.66 54.58
N THR A 80 25.26 2.45 54.85
CA THR A 80 24.70 1.19 54.33
C THR A 80 23.35 0.86 54.98
N VAL A 81 22.47 0.25 54.19
CA VAL A 81 21.11 -0.17 54.58
C VAL A 81 21.17 -1.26 55.65
N GLY A 82 20.72 -0.99 56.88
CA GLY A 82 20.59 -2.04 57.90
C GLY A 82 20.46 -1.68 59.40
N GLU A 83 20.49 -0.43 59.86
CA GLU A 83 20.38 -0.10 61.30
C GLU A 83 19.26 0.89 61.64
N GLU A 84 18.59 0.69 62.79
CA GLU A 84 17.46 1.50 63.28
C GLU A 84 17.84 2.97 63.57
N PRO A 85 16.94 3.94 63.32
CA PRO A 85 17.27 5.36 63.46
C PRO A 85 17.21 5.84 64.92
N GLY A 86 18.37 6.25 65.46
CA GLY A 86 18.45 7.10 66.65
C GLY A 86 18.12 8.58 66.35
N PRO A 87 17.83 9.40 67.37
CA PRO A 87 17.30 10.76 67.18
C PRO A 87 18.36 11.73 66.61
N VAL A 88 17.97 12.47 65.57
CA VAL A 88 18.80 13.47 64.85
C VAL A 88 18.90 14.77 65.66
N ARG A 89 20.12 15.30 65.84
CA ARG A 89 20.39 16.59 66.50
C ARG A 89 20.16 17.77 65.53
N THR A 90 19.68 18.88 66.08
CA THR A 90 19.16 20.09 65.39
C THR A 90 20.18 20.94 64.62
N SER A 91 21.39 20.47 64.35
CA SER A 91 22.44 21.22 63.63
C SER A 91 22.55 20.92 62.12
N ASP A 92 21.90 19.88 61.60
CA ASP A 92 22.04 19.46 60.18
C ASP A 92 20.91 19.96 59.25
N VAL A 93 19.97 20.75 59.76
CA VAL A 93 18.73 21.14 59.04
C VAL A 93 18.93 22.27 58.00
N LYS A 94 20.10 22.91 57.94
CA LYS A 94 20.29 24.09 57.07
C LYS A 94 20.47 23.78 55.56
N THR A 95 20.71 22.52 55.19
CA THR A 95 20.98 22.12 53.80
C THR A 95 19.77 21.45 53.13
N SER A 96 18.87 20.83 53.90
CA SER A 96 17.64 20.18 53.41
C SER A 96 16.59 21.17 52.94
N ASP A 97 16.44 22.32 53.62
CA ASP A 97 15.41 23.31 53.28
C ASP A 97 15.67 23.99 51.93
N LYS A 98 16.94 24.14 51.53
CA LYS A 98 17.31 24.67 50.22
C LYS A 98 17.00 23.69 49.08
N LEU A 99 17.17 22.38 49.30
CA LEU A 99 16.84 21.35 48.29
C LEU A 99 15.33 21.16 48.14
N ILE A 100 14.57 21.26 49.23
CA ILE A 100 13.10 21.19 49.20
C ILE A 100 12.52 22.42 48.49
N LEU A 101 13.05 23.62 48.74
CA LEU A 101 12.64 24.83 48.01
C LEU A 101 13.01 24.80 46.51
N LEU A 102 14.16 24.23 46.14
CA LEU A 102 14.57 24.07 44.73
C LEU A 102 13.72 23.03 43.98
N SER A 103 13.36 21.92 44.63
CA SER A 103 12.50 20.88 44.05
C SER A 103 11.04 21.34 43.95
N MET A 104 10.51 22.04 44.96
CA MET A 104 9.18 22.67 44.89
C MET A 104 9.13 23.77 43.83
N GLY A 105 10.19 24.59 43.70
CA GLY A 105 10.31 25.59 42.64
C GLY A 105 10.32 24.97 41.23
N SER A 106 11.04 23.86 41.05
CA SER A 106 11.07 23.11 39.79
C SER A 106 9.69 22.52 39.43
N VAL A 107 8.97 21.95 40.40
CA VAL A 107 7.63 21.39 40.18
C VAL A 107 6.59 22.48 39.89
N ILE A 108 6.67 23.63 40.57
CA ILE A 108 5.79 24.78 40.33
C ILE A 108 6.04 25.40 38.95
N ILE A 109 7.32 25.59 38.57
CA ILE A 109 7.70 26.10 37.25
C ILE A 109 7.28 25.13 36.14
N THR A 110 7.49 23.83 36.33
CA THR A 110 7.09 22.81 35.34
C THR A 110 5.58 22.75 35.15
N ASN A 111 4.79 22.94 36.22
CA ASN A 111 3.33 23.00 36.13
C ASN A 111 2.80 24.35 35.59
N LEU A 112 3.50 25.47 35.82
CA LEU A 112 3.20 26.77 35.19
C LEU A 112 3.52 26.78 33.69
N LEU A 113 4.58 26.07 33.28
CA LEU A 113 4.96 25.88 31.88
C LEU A 113 3.95 24.98 31.13
N ARG A 114 3.38 23.97 31.80
CA ARG A 114 2.33 23.11 31.23
C ARG A 114 0.95 23.75 31.11
N SER A 115 0.70 24.85 31.81
CA SER A 115 -0.62 25.54 31.86
C SER A 115 -0.69 26.82 31.02
N GLY A 116 0.38 27.22 30.33
CA GLY A 116 0.42 28.43 29.49
C GLY A 116 0.42 29.75 30.28
N LEU A 117 0.50 29.70 31.62
CA LEU A 117 0.44 30.87 32.51
C LEU A 117 1.81 31.51 32.79
N ALA A 118 2.90 30.90 32.31
CA ALA A 118 4.27 31.35 32.54
C ALA A 118 4.53 32.81 32.13
N LYS A 119 3.93 33.26 31.01
CA LYS A 119 4.06 34.64 30.53
C LYS A 119 3.45 35.66 31.49
N ARG A 120 2.24 35.39 32.01
CA ARG A 120 1.54 36.25 32.99
C ARG A 120 2.28 36.32 34.34
N TRP A 121 2.93 35.23 34.75
CA TRP A 121 3.71 35.19 36.00
C TRP A 121 5.02 35.99 35.88
N ILE A 122 5.69 35.92 34.74
CA ILE A 122 6.89 36.71 34.43
C ILE A 122 6.55 38.21 34.35
N ASP A 123 5.44 38.57 33.69
CA ASP A 123 4.99 39.96 33.58
C ASP A 123 4.62 40.55 34.97
N PHE A 124 3.97 39.77 35.84
CA PHE A 124 3.66 40.18 37.22
C PHE A 124 4.91 40.36 38.10
N GLN A 125 5.93 39.52 37.95
CA GLN A 125 7.19 39.64 38.67
C GLN A 125 7.99 40.87 38.21
N SER A 126 7.96 41.18 36.91
CA SER A 126 8.60 42.38 36.37
C SER A 126 7.99 43.69 36.91
N GLN A 127 6.70 43.70 37.24
CA GLN A 127 5.99 44.85 37.80
C GLN A 127 6.12 44.99 39.34
N SER A 128 6.57 43.95 40.05
CA SER A 128 6.60 43.94 41.52
C SER A 128 7.97 44.26 42.13
N GLY A 129 9.00 44.53 41.32
CA GLY A 129 10.27 45.11 41.77
C GLY A 129 11.17 44.22 42.64
N ILE A 130 10.87 42.93 42.76
CA ILE A 130 11.66 41.99 43.58
C ILE A 130 12.69 41.30 42.69
N THR A 131 13.89 41.87 42.55
CA THR A 131 15.00 41.24 41.83
C THR A 131 15.96 40.54 42.79
N SER A 132 16.09 39.21 42.66
CA SER A 132 17.30 38.48 43.07
C SER A 132 18.09 38.13 41.80
N GLY A 133 19.41 38.37 41.80
CA GLY A 133 20.29 38.21 40.64
C GLY A 133 20.34 36.80 40.02
N LEU A 134 19.80 35.79 40.70
CA LEU A 134 19.63 34.43 40.17
C LEU A 134 18.53 34.34 39.11
N ILE A 135 17.43 35.09 39.24
CA ILE A 135 16.31 35.07 38.28
C ILE A 135 16.67 35.86 37.01
N HIS A 136 17.54 36.87 37.08
CA HIS A 136 17.99 37.57 35.87
C HIS A 136 18.94 36.69 35.03
N LYS A 137 19.83 35.92 35.67
CA LYS A 137 20.76 35.01 34.98
C LYS A 137 20.08 33.76 34.43
N TYR A 138 19.07 33.24 35.13
CA TYR A 138 18.18 32.19 34.61
C TYR A 138 17.14 32.73 33.62
N GLY A 139 16.67 33.96 33.79
CA GLY A 139 15.73 34.64 32.91
C GLY A 139 16.34 35.04 31.57
N GLU A 140 17.62 35.41 31.55
CA GLU A 140 18.41 35.62 30.32
C GLU A 140 18.73 34.28 29.64
N ARG A 141 19.03 33.21 30.39
CA ARG A 141 19.18 31.86 29.83
C ARG A 141 17.84 31.24 29.38
N LEU A 142 16.73 31.59 30.02
CA LEU A 142 15.38 31.23 29.60
C LEU A 142 14.97 32.08 28.39
N LYS A 143 15.28 33.39 28.33
CA LYS A 143 15.05 34.22 27.13
C LYS A 143 15.94 33.82 25.94
N ALA A 144 17.18 33.39 26.19
CA ALA A 144 18.07 32.83 25.18
C ALA A 144 17.70 31.38 24.80
N GLY A 145 16.99 30.65 25.68
CA GLY A 145 16.41 29.32 25.44
C GLY A 145 14.97 29.32 24.93
N TYR A 146 14.31 30.48 24.97
CA TYR A 146 13.04 30.80 24.31
C TYR A 146 13.34 31.77 23.18
N ALA A 147 14.04 31.27 22.15
CA ALA A 147 13.54 31.61 20.83
C ALA A 147 12.06 31.21 20.87
N THR A 148 11.16 32.20 20.89
CA THR A 148 9.77 31.95 20.55
C THR A 148 9.85 31.31 19.17
N TYR A 149 9.67 29.98 19.10
CA TYR A 149 9.56 29.28 17.83
C TYR A 149 8.23 29.74 17.22
N ASN A 150 8.23 30.96 16.70
CA ASN A 150 7.18 31.45 15.85
C ASN A 150 7.36 30.64 14.57
N VAL A 151 6.51 29.63 14.43
CA VAL A 151 6.27 29.03 13.12
C VAL A 151 5.86 30.16 12.17
N PRO A 152 6.30 30.14 10.91
CA PRO A 152 5.88 31.14 9.95
C PRO A 152 4.38 31.05 9.70
N GLN A 153 3.77 32.15 9.26
CA GLN A 153 2.34 32.19 8.96
C GLN A 153 1.98 31.44 7.67
N SER A 154 2.95 31.25 6.77
CA SER A 154 2.78 30.53 5.52
C SER A 154 4.07 29.83 5.10
N ALA A 155 3.92 28.79 4.28
CA ALA A 155 4.95 28.15 3.50
C ALA A 155 4.38 27.77 2.13
N GLN A 156 5.21 27.60 1.11
CA GLN A 156 4.71 26.99 -0.13
C GLN A 156 4.33 25.52 0.13
N VAL A 157 5.24 24.77 0.75
CA VAL A 157 5.11 23.33 0.99
C VAL A 157 5.32 23.03 2.47
N ILE A 158 4.37 22.29 3.04
CA ILE A 158 4.50 21.71 4.37
C ILE A 158 4.65 20.20 4.24
N ILE A 159 5.67 19.64 4.89
CA ILE A 159 5.89 18.20 5.02
C ILE A 159 5.68 17.84 6.50
N CYS A 160 4.76 16.92 6.76
CA CYS A 160 4.43 16.46 8.11
C CYS A 160 5.15 15.15 8.42
N GLY A 161 6.12 15.19 9.33
CA GLY A 161 6.93 14.06 9.78
C GLY A 161 8.37 14.15 9.27
N ALA A 162 9.34 14.08 10.19
CA ALA A 162 10.77 14.12 9.90
C ALA A 162 11.45 12.74 10.06
N GLY A 163 10.74 11.68 9.69
CA GLY A 163 11.33 10.34 9.48
C GLY A 163 12.11 10.26 8.16
N ALA A 164 12.64 9.08 7.83
CA ALA A 164 13.44 8.89 6.61
C ALA A 164 12.69 9.34 5.34
N THR A 165 11.41 8.97 5.23
CA THR A 165 10.54 9.35 4.11
C THR A 165 10.38 10.86 3.97
N GLY A 166 9.99 11.56 5.04
CA GLY A 166 9.74 13.00 4.99
C GLY A 166 11.00 13.83 4.73
N ASN A 167 12.13 13.41 5.31
CA ASN A 167 13.43 14.06 5.03
C ASN A 167 13.88 13.82 3.60
N SER A 168 13.60 12.64 3.03
CA SER A 168 13.90 12.36 1.62
C SER A 168 13.04 13.21 0.68
N VAL A 169 11.73 13.36 0.95
CA VAL A 169 10.88 14.28 0.17
C VAL A 169 11.41 15.71 0.25
N ALA A 170 11.75 16.20 1.44
CA ALA A 170 12.31 17.53 1.62
C ALA A 170 13.62 17.76 0.83
N TYR A 171 14.53 16.78 0.88
CA TYR A 171 15.77 16.78 0.12
C TYR A 171 15.50 16.91 -1.38
N HIS A 172 14.63 16.07 -1.95
CA HIS A 172 14.38 16.03 -3.39
C HIS A 172 13.55 17.21 -3.88
N MET A 173 12.60 17.71 -3.09
CA MET A 173 11.86 18.92 -3.45
C MET A 173 12.81 20.13 -3.53
N ASN A 174 13.77 20.23 -2.61
CA ASN A 174 14.80 21.27 -2.67
C ASN A 174 15.70 21.12 -3.91
N GLU A 175 16.14 19.89 -4.24
CA GLU A 175 16.90 19.59 -5.46
C GLU A 175 16.13 19.97 -6.73
N ASN A 176 14.82 19.75 -6.75
CA ASN A 176 13.94 20.15 -7.86
C ASN A 176 13.68 21.67 -7.92
N GLY A 177 14.33 22.45 -7.04
CA GLY A 177 14.28 23.91 -7.06
C GLY A 177 13.15 24.52 -6.25
N CYS A 178 12.30 23.73 -5.58
CA CYS A 178 11.26 24.26 -4.71
C CYS A 178 11.88 25.08 -3.57
N LYS A 179 11.27 26.23 -3.29
CA LYS A 179 11.67 27.14 -2.21
C LYS A 179 10.56 27.16 -1.16
N ASP A 180 10.89 27.70 0.03
CA ASP A 180 9.93 27.84 1.13
C ASP A 180 9.24 26.53 1.55
N ILE A 181 10.08 25.52 1.82
CA ILE A 181 9.67 24.20 2.32
C ILE A 181 9.84 24.18 3.83
N ILE A 182 8.82 23.66 4.51
CA ILE A 182 8.84 23.45 5.96
C ILE A 182 8.60 21.98 6.29
N VAL A 183 9.41 21.43 7.19
CA VAL A 183 9.19 20.12 7.79
C VAL A 183 8.74 20.29 9.25
N LEU A 184 7.59 19.70 9.59
CA LEU A 184 7.02 19.71 10.93
C LEU A 184 7.19 18.35 11.57
N GLU A 185 7.74 18.31 12.79
CA GLU A 185 7.95 17.08 13.55
C GLU A 185 7.43 17.24 14.96
N GLN A 186 6.51 16.36 15.37
CA GLN A 186 5.89 16.43 16.69
C GLN A 186 6.88 16.24 17.84
N SER A 187 8.01 15.57 17.59
CA SER A 187 9.06 15.36 18.58
C SER A 187 10.42 15.73 18.01
N LYS A 188 11.19 14.75 17.50
CA LYS A 188 12.55 14.91 17.00
C LYS A 188 12.75 14.20 15.67
N ILE A 189 13.70 14.67 14.87
CA ILE A 189 14.08 14.06 13.59
C ILE A 189 14.36 12.56 13.80
N GLY A 190 13.72 11.71 12.99
CA GLY A 190 13.87 10.25 13.05
C GLY A 190 13.14 9.54 14.20
N SER A 191 12.41 10.25 15.06
CA SER A 191 11.90 9.72 16.34
C SER A 191 10.73 8.71 16.25
N GLY A 192 10.15 8.51 15.07
CA GLY A 192 9.08 7.54 14.80
C GLY A 192 9.56 6.08 14.73
N ASP A 193 9.21 5.38 13.65
CA ASP A 193 9.68 4.02 13.35
C ASP A 193 11.12 4.01 12.79
N SER A 194 11.52 5.09 12.10
CA SER A 194 12.76 5.16 11.32
C SER A 194 14.03 4.81 12.12
N TRP A 195 14.20 5.31 13.35
CA TRP A 195 15.38 5.00 14.17
C TRP A 195 15.48 3.52 14.59
N ARG A 196 14.36 2.78 14.61
CA ARG A 196 14.29 1.34 14.90
C ARG A 196 14.29 0.49 13.64
N SER A 197 14.55 1.05 12.45
CA SER A 197 14.68 0.21 11.27
C SER A 197 15.87 -0.76 11.46
N CYS A 198 15.82 -1.95 10.85
CA CYS A 198 16.95 -2.87 10.86
C CYS A 198 18.16 -2.37 10.05
N GLY A 199 18.00 -1.27 9.29
CA GLY A 199 19.07 -0.63 8.53
C GLY A 199 19.49 -1.38 7.27
N ILE A 200 18.76 -2.41 6.85
CA ILE A 200 19.10 -3.15 5.63
C ILE A 200 18.73 -2.33 4.38
N VAL A 201 19.68 -2.20 3.47
CA VAL A 201 19.53 -1.57 2.16
C VAL A 201 19.77 -2.61 1.08
N GLY A 202 18.71 -3.33 0.71
CA GLY A 202 18.74 -4.37 -0.31
C GLY A 202 18.19 -3.92 -1.68
N HIS A 203 18.81 -4.40 -2.74
CA HIS A 203 18.41 -4.17 -4.14
C HIS A 203 17.46 -5.26 -4.66
N PHE A 204 17.43 -6.41 -4.00
CA PHE A 204 16.78 -7.63 -4.47
C PHE A 204 15.26 -7.61 -4.24
N HIS A 205 14.54 -6.90 -5.10
CA HIS A 205 13.08 -6.71 -5.07
C HIS A 205 12.46 -6.80 -6.46
N SER A 206 11.12 -6.81 -6.50
CA SER A 206 10.38 -6.65 -7.75
C SER A 206 10.67 -5.29 -8.41
N MET A 207 10.62 -5.22 -9.75
CA MET A 207 11.02 -4.07 -10.57
C MET A 207 10.79 -2.66 -9.99
N SER A 208 9.55 -2.30 -9.68
CA SER A 208 9.25 -0.91 -9.28
C SER A 208 9.82 -0.56 -7.90
N GLU A 209 9.79 -1.51 -6.96
CA GLU A 209 10.43 -1.38 -5.65
C GLU A 209 11.94 -1.38 -5.79
N GLY A 210 12.49 -2.33 -6.58
CA GLY A 210 13.92 -2.50 -6.83
C GLY A 210 14.58 -1.26 -7.43
N ARG A 211 13.90 -0.55 -8.35
CA ARG A 211 14.38 0.72 -8.89
C ARG A 211 14.49 1.80 -7.79
N MET A 212 13.46 1.92 -6.94
CA MET A 212 13.46 2.90 -5.86
C MET A 212 14.51 2.56 -4.78
N THR A 213 14.65 1.29 -4.40
CA THR A 213 15.64 0.89 -3.38
C THR A 213 17.07 0.97 -3.93
N THR A 214 17.27 0.73 -5.23
CA THR A 214 18.57 0.94 -5.89
C THR A 214 18.98 2.39 -5.85
N TYR A 215 18.08 3.30 -6.23
CA TYR A 215 18.35 4.74 -6.10
C TYR A 215 18.62 5.16 -4.65
N SER A 216 17.86 4.62 -3.66
CA SER A 216 18.15 4.89 -2.24
C SER A 216 19.58 4.50 -1.86
N SER A 217 20.03 3.32 -2.26
CA SER A 217 21.40 2.84 -2.01
C SER A 217 22.45 3.75 -2.64
N GLU A 218 22.24 4.17 -3.90
CA GLU A 218 23.11 5.11 -4.60
C GLU A 218 23.19 6.47 -3.91
N LEU A 219 22.04 7.01 -3.46
CA LEU A 219 21.98 8.25 -2.68
C LEU A 219 22.73 8.13 -1.37
N TYR A 220 22.58 7.02 -0.65
CA TYR A 220 23.27 6.79 0.62
C TYR A 220 24.78 6.65 0.43
N LYS A 221 25.24 5.95 -0.60
CA LYS A 221 26.66 5.90 -0.98
C LYS A 221 27.20 7.30 -1.28
N LYS A 222 26.44 8.10 -2.04
CA LYS A 222 26.80 9.49 -2.34
C LYS A 222 26.95 10.31 -1.05
N MET A 223 25.97 10.24 -0.15
CA MET A 223 26.00 10.98 1.12
C MET A 223 27.19 10.58 2.00
N GLN A 224 27.50 9.28 2.10
CA GLN A 224 28.68 8.79 2.84
C GLN A 224 29.97 9.35 2.24
N ASN A 225 30.09 9.36 0.91
CA ASN A 225 31.27 9.89 0.20
C ASN A 225 31.41 11.41 0.33
N GLU A 226 30.31 12.14 0.48
CA GLU A 226 30.27 13.59 0.73
C GLU A 226 30.58 13.96 2.19
N GLY A 227 30.86 12.98 3.05
CA GLY A 227 31.30 13.19 4.44
C GLY A 227 30.17 13.12 5.48
N HIS A 228 28.97 12.73 5.09
CA HIS A 228 27.88 12.45 6.03
C HIS A 228 27.97 11.00 6.50
N ASP A 229 28.56 10.75 7.65
CA ASP A 229 28.69 9.39 8.18
C ASP A 229 27.32 8.79 8.55
N ILE A 230 26.85 7.89 7.70
CA ILE A 230 25.60 7.15 7.87
C ILE A 230 25.85 5.68 8.17
N GLY A 231 27.11 5.28 8.41
CA GLY A 231 27.49 3.90 8.66
C GLY A 231 27.17 2.97 7.49
N PHE A 232 27.29 3.45 6.25
CA PHE A 232 27.03 2.64 5.06
C PHE A 232 28.11 1.58 4.87
N ILE A 233 27.73 0.30 4.83
CA ILE A 233 28.64 -0.83 4.59
C ILE A 233 28.01 -1.76 3.54
N GLU A 234 28.72 -2.01 2.44
CA GLU A 234 28.37 -3.03 1.46
C GLU A 234 28.77 -4.42 1.98
N THR A 235 27.86 -5.05 2.73
CA THR A 235 28.06 -6.40 3.24
C THR A 235 27.76 -7.47 2.18
N GLY A 236 26.98 -7.11 1.17
CA GLY A 236 26.25 -8.04 0.32
C GLY A 236 25.18 -8.83 1.07
N SER A 237 24.40 -9.63 0.33
CA SER A 237 23.34 -10.48 0.87
C SER A 237 23.28 -11.87 0.27
N VAL A 238 23.02 -12.85 1.14
CA VAL A 238 22.69 -14.23 0.78
C VAL A 238 21.20 -14.45 0.99
N ASN A 239 20.47 -14.68 -0.10
CA ASN A 239 19.03 -14.89 -0.12
C ASN A 239 18.77 -16.39 -0.36
N VAL A 240 18.30 -17.12 0.64
CA VAL A 240 18.20 -18.59 0.57
C VAL A 240 16.80 -19.09 0.23
N ALA A 241 16.75 -20.29 -0.35
CA ALA A 241 15.52 -21.01 -0.67
C ALA A 241 15.52 -22.41 -0.02
N ARG A 242 14.51 -22.69 0.81
CA ARG A 242 14.26 -24.03 1.37
C ARG A 242 13.45 -24.90 0.41
N THR A 243 12.66 -24.27 -0.46
CA THR A 243 11.78 -24.95 -1.42
C THR A 243 12.18 -24.70 -2.87
N LYS A 244 11.74 -25.58 -3.77
CA LYS A 244 11.98 -25.41 -5.22
C LYS A 244 11.24 -24.19 -5.75
N GLU A 245 10.02 -23.97 -5.28
CA GLU A 245 9.15 -22.85 -5.63
C GLU A 245 9.80 -21.53 -5.23
N ARG A 246 10.38 -21.44 -4.03
CA ARG A 246 11.16 -20.27 -3.62
C ARG A 246 12.37 -20.06 -4.52
N MET A 247 13.12 -21.11 -4.85
CA MET A 247 14.28 -20.98 -5.73
C MET A 247 13.89 -20.48 -7.13
N ILE A 248 12.73 -20.89 -7.65
CA ILE A 248 12.20 -20.38 -8.92
C ILE A 248 11.87 -18.88 -8.83
N GLU A 249 11.23 -18.45 -7.74
CA GLU A 249 10.95 -17.02 -7.48
C GLU A 249 12.25 -16.21 -7.40
N LEU A 250 13.24 -16.67 -6.62
CA LEU A 250 14.53 -15.99 -6.51
C LEU A 250 15.24 -15.91 -7.86
N ARG A 251 15.18 -16.96 -8.69
CA ARG A 251 15.75 -16.92 -10.05
C ARG A 251 15.04 -15.92 -10.97
N ARG A 252 13.72 -15.77 -10.83
CA ARG A 252 12.93 -14.75 -11.56
C ARG A 252 13.33 -13.34 -11.14
N ILE A 253 13.42 -13.08 -9.83
CA ILE A 253 13.87 -11.79 -9.30
C ILE A 253 15.31 -11.51 -9.74
N ALA A 254 16.21 -12.51 -9.71
CA ALA A 254 17.58 -12.35 -10.19
C ALA A 254 17.66 -12.03 -11.69
N ALA A 255 16.79 -12.62 -12.53
CA ALA A 255 16.71 -12.27 -13.94
C ALA A 255 16.25 -10.81 -14.15
N GLU A 256 15.23 -10.37 -13.40
CA GLU A 256 14.79 -8.96 -13.36
C GLU A 256 15.87 -8.02 -12.80
N ALA A 257 16.64 -8.42 -11.79
CA ALA A 257 17.67 -7.59 -11.20
C ALA A 257 18.88 -7.39 -12.14
N ARG A 258 19.29 -8.46 -12.84
CA ARG A 258 20.42 -8.42 -13.79
C ARG A 258 20.20 -7.43 -14.94
N ILE A 259 18.98 -7.31 -15.47
CA ILE A 259 18.66 -6.35 -16.54
C ILE A 259 18.77 -4.88 -16.07
N HIS A 260 18.80 -4.65 -14.75
CA HIS A 260 19.04 -3.34 -14.14
C HIS A 260 20.47 -3.15 -13.62
N GLY A 261 21.40 -4.00 -14.04
CA GLY A 261 22.81 -3.90 -13.65
C GLY A 261 23.11 -4.38 -12.22
N ILE A 262 22.14 -4.97 -11.53
CA ILE A 262 22.38 -5.57 -10.21
C ILE A 262 23.01 -6.95 -10.43
N LYS A 263 24.24 -7.12 -9.94
CA LYS A 263 24.92 -8.42 -10.00
C LYS A 263 24.19 -9.41 -9.09
N CYS A 264 23.79 -10.55 -9.65
CA CYS A 264 23.22 -11.66 -8.91
C CYS A 264 23.90 -12.96 -9.31
N GLU A 265 24.41 -13.69 -8.32
CA GLU A 265 25.04 -15.00 -8.50
C GLU A 265 24.17 -16.09 -7.89
N ILE A 266 23.92 -17.16 -8.65
CA ILE A 266 23.13 -18.31 -8.18
C ILE A 266 24.06 -19.23 -7.41
N LEU A 267 23.72 -19.56 -6.17
CA LEU A 267 24.49 -20.43 -5.29
C LEU A 267 23.84 -21.81 -5.17
N GLU A 268 24.65 -22.86 -5.20
CA GLU A 268 24.23 -24.17 -4.68
C GLU A 268 24.26 -24.14 -3.15
N ALA A 269 23.50 -25.03 -2.51
CA ALA A 269 23.40 -25.12 -1.06
C ALA A 269 24.78 -25.30 -0.38
N LYS A 270 25.69 -26.06 -1.00
CA LYS A 270 27.04 -26.31 -0.49
C LYS A 270 27.95 -25.08 -0.50
N ASP A 271 27.65 -24.10 -1.35
CA ASP A 271 28.48 -22.91 -1.53
C ASP A 271 28.10 -21.80 -0.54
N ILE A 272 26.87 -21.83 0.01
CA ILE A 272 26.33 -20.82 0.92
C ILE A 272 27.26 -20.55 2.13
N PRO A 273 27.83 -21.54 2.82
CA PRO A 273 28.75 -21.30 3.94
C PRO A 273 30.03 -20.54 3.54
N ASN A 274 30.44 -20.56 2.27
CA ASN A 274 31.58 -19.76 1.79
C ASN A 274 31.26 -18.26 1.77
N TYR A 275 29.98 -17.88 1.66
CA TYR A 275 29.52 -16.50 1.68
C TYR A 275 29.06 -16.08 3.07
N HIS A 276 28.32 -16.93 3.79
CA HIS A 276 27.86 -16.68 5.15
C HIS A 276 28.31 -17.82 6.08
N PRO A 277 29.49 -17.69 6.74
CA PRO A 277 30.12 -18.79 7.49
C PRO A 277 29.30 -19.38 8.65
N PHE A 278 28.31 -18.62 9.15
CA PHE A 278 27.44 -19.05 10.24
C PHE A 278 26.17 -19.75 9.76
N ALA A 279 25.91 -19.78 8.45
CA ALA A 279 24.69 -20.34 7.89
C ALA A 279 24.79 -21.86 7.78
N LYS A 280 23.79 -22.53 8.32
CA LYS A 280 23.47 -23.92 8.01
C LYS A 280 22.85 -23.97 6.61
N SER A 281 23.19 -24.96 5.78
CA SER A 281 22.71 -25.02 4.38
C SER A 281 22.33 -26.40 3.85
N ASP A 282 22.47 -27.46 4.63
CA ASP A 282 22.14 -28.86 4.28
C ASP A 282 20.67 -29.09 3.93
N ASP A 283 19.76 -28.26 4.42
CA ASP A 283 18.32 -28.30 4.13
C ASP A 283 17.89 -27.36 2.98
N LEU A 284 18.82 -26.66 2.35
CA LEU A 284 18.52 -25.68 1.30
C LEU A 284 18.54 -26.29 -0.09
N VAL A 285 17.69 -25.75 -0.97
CA VAL A 285 17.78 -26.00 -2.42
C VAL A 285 18.91 -25.17 -3.05
N GLY A 286 19.13 -23.96 -2.54
CA GLY A 286 20.16 -23.04 -3.01
C GLY A 286 19.91 -21.62 -2.52
N GLY A 287 20.53 -20.64 -3.17
CA GLY A 287 20.32 -19.22 -2.85
C GLY A 287 20.81 -18.27 -3.95
N ILE A 288 20.67 -16.97 -3.71
CA ILE A 288 21.18 -15.90 -4.56
C ILE A 288 22.08 -14.98 -3.74
N TRP A 289 23.30 -14.80 -4.23
CA TRP A 289 24.25 -13.80 -3.73
C TRP A 289 24.07 -12.46 -4.45
N VAL A 290 23.92 -11.38 -3.68
CA VAL A 290 23.80 -10.00 -4.18
C VAL A 290 24.85 -9.14 -3.48
N PRO A 291 26.02 -8.88 -4.11
CA PRO A 291 27.13 -8.19 -3.46
C PRO A 291 26.88 -6.71 -3.17
N SER A 292 25.97 -6.06 -3.92
CA SER A 292 25.69 -4.63 -3.78
C SER A 292 24.78 -4.29 -2.60
N ASP A 293 24.17 -5.30 -1.96
CA ASP A 293 23.34 -5.09 -0.78
C ASP A 293 24.18 -4.61 0.41
N GLY A 294 23.57 -3.85 1.31
CA GLY A 294 24.29 -3.28 2.43
C GLY A 294 23.44 -2.95 3.64
N ILE A 295 24.07 -2.26 4.56
CA ILE A 295 23.51 -1.82 5.84
C ILE A 295 23.84 -0.34 6.08
N VAL A 296 22.99 0.35 6.81
CA VAL A 296 23.17 1.74 7.26
C VAL A 296 22.78 1.88 8.73
N ASN A 297 23.21 2.97 9.37
CA ASN A 297 22.59 3.47 10.58
C ASN A 297 21.30 4.25 10.23
N PRO A 298 20.11 3.76 10.61
CA PRO A 298 18.84 4.38 10.23
C PRO A 298 18.65 5.82 10.70
N LEU A 299 19.07 6.12 11.93
CA LEU A 299 18.92 7.45 12.51
C LEU A 299 19.88 8.43 11.83
N SER A 300 21.12 8.00 11.57
CA SER A 300 22.10 8.83 10.85
C SER A 300 21.61 9.18 9.45
N VAL A 301 20.96 8.27 8.73
CA VAL A 301 20.33 8.59 7.43
C VAL A 301 19.30 9.72 7.57
N CYS A 302 18.42 9.64 8.58
CA CYS A 302 17.42 10.68 8.83
C CYS A 302 18.07 12.03 9.13
N VAL A 303 19.07 12.04 10.01
CA VAL A 303 19.78 13.25 10.43
C VAL A 303 20.57 13.85 9.27
N ALA A 304 21.24 13.04 8.46
CA ALA A 304 22.01 13.49 7.31
C ALA A 304 21.12 14.12 6.24
N LEU A 305 20.01 13.46 5.85
CA LEU A 305 19.05 14.02 4.90
C LEU A 305 18.47 15.35 5.39
N ALA A 306 18.10 15.43 6.68
CA ALA A 306 17.59 16.66 7.27
C ALA A 306 18.64 17.77 7.28
N LYS A 307 19.88 17.46 7.66
CA LYS A 307 20.99 18.41 7.70
C LYS A 307 21.30 18.98 6.32
N ILE A 308 21.41 18.13 5.30
CA ILE A 308 21.63 18.57 3.92
C ILE A 308 20.48 19.47 3.45
N SER A 309 19.24 19.11 3.76
CA SER A 309 18.06 19.91 3.41
C SER A 309 18.06 21.28 4.11
N GLN A 310 18.43 21.32 5.40
CA GLN A 310 18.55 22.56 6.18
C GLN A 310 19.63 23.48 5.62
N ASP A 311 20.79 22.93 5.26
CA ASP A 311 21.90 23.69 4.68
C ASP A 311 21.53 24.30 3.32
N ARG A 312 20.50 23.77 2.66
CA ARG A 312 19.93 24.29 1.40
C ARG A 312 18.65 25.11 1.60
N GLY A 313 18.32 25.46 2.84
CA GLY A 313 17.26 26.43 3.17
C GLY A 313 15.90 25.84 3.54
N VAL A 314 15.75 24.51 3.68
CA VAL A 314 14.54 23.90 4.23
C VAL A 314 14.44 24.18 5.73
N LYS A 315 13.29 24.64 6.23
CA LYS A 315 13.11 24.95 7.65
C LYS A 315 12.49 23.76 8.38
N TYR A 316 13.05 23.42 9.54
CA TYR A 316 12.56 22.31 10.37
C TYR A 316 12.02 22.84 11.70
N PHE A 317 10.87 22.33 12.13
CA PHE A 317 10.25 22.65 13.42
C PHE A 317 9.97 21.36 14.19
N GLU A 318 10.90 21.00 15.07
CA GLU A 318 10.75 19.94 16.05
C GLU A 318 9.85 20.38 17.23
N GLY A 319 9.17 19.45 17.90
CA GLY A 319 8.17 19.78 18.93
C GLY A 319 6.89 20.43 18.38
N CYS A 320 6.69 20.38 17.06
CA CYS A 320 5.55 20.95 16.35
C CYS A 320 4.59 19.83 15.90
N LYS A 321 3.61 19.53 16.73
CA LYS A 321 2.55 18.56 16.44
C LYS A 321 1.45 19.20 15.60
N VAL A 322 1.18 18.61 14.45
CA VAL A 322 -0.02 18.90 13.66
C VAL A 322 -1.24 18.34 14.38
N LEU A 323 -2.23 19.19 14.60
CA LEU A 323 -3.48 18.88 15.30
C LEU A 323 -4.64 18.71 14.31
N GLU A 324 -4.62 19.49 13.24
CA GLU A 324 -5.72 19.57 12.26
C GLU A 324 -5.18 19.99 10.90
N ILE A 325 -5.72 19.38 9.84
CA ILE A 325 -5.47 19.79 8.45
C ILE A 325 -6.58 20.78 8.07
N LEU A 326 -6.19 21.93 7.53
CA LEU A 326 -7.11 22.97 7.13
C LEU A 326 -7.38 22.87 5.63
N THR A 327 -8.65 22.98 5.26
CA THR A 327 -9.13 22.89 3.88
C THR A 327 -10.05 24.05 3.56
N ASN A 328 -10.23 24.35 2.28
CA ASN A 328 -11.32 25.15 1.76
C ASN A 328 -12.04 24.33 0.68
N GLY A 329 -13.18 23.75 1.03
CA GLY A 329 -13.85 22.77 0.17
C GLY A 329 -12.99 21.53 -0.02
N PHE A 330 -12.57 21.27 -1.26
CA PHE A 330 -11.78 20.09 -1.64
C PHE A 330 -10.31 20.44 -1.92
N LYS A 331 -9.78 21.50 -1.31
CA LYS A 331 -8.37 21.92 -1.48
C LYS A 331 -7.73 22.20 -0.13
N VAL A 332 -6.49 21.76 0.08
CA VAL A 332 -5.74 22.07 1.30
C VAL A 332 -5.36 23.56 1.35
N THR A 333 -5.37 24.14 2.55
CA THR A 333 -5.00 25.55 2.78
C THR A 333 -3.97 25.74 3.88
N GLY A 334 -3.72 24.74 4.72
CA GLY A 334 -2.77 24.85 5.82
C GLY A 334 -2.87 23.73 6.84
N VAL A 335 -2.16 23.91 7.95
CA VAL A 335 -2.25 23.06 9.13
C VAL A 335 -2.34 23.90 10.39
N LYS A 336 -3.10 23.41 11.37
CA LYS A 336 -3.09 23.91 12.74
C LYS A 336 -2.17 23.04 13.57
N THR A 337 -1.25 23.68 14.28
CA THR A 337 -0.27 23.01 15.14
C THR A 337 -0.41 23.48 16.59
N ASN A 338 0.31 22.83 17.51
CA ASN A 338 0.45 23.34 18.89
C ASN A 338 1.24 24.67 18.98
N LEU A 339 1.90 25.11 17.91
CA LEU A 339 2.70 26.35 17.87
C LEU A 339 2.04 27.48 17.08
N GLY A 340 0.91 27.21 16.41
CA GLY A 340 0.22 28.18 15.57
C GLY A 340 -0.34 27.56 14.29
N VAL A 341 -0.99 28.40 13.48
CA VAL A 341 -1.50 28.03 12.16
C VAL A 341 -0.47 28.41 11.10
N ILE A 342 -0.25 27.51 10.14
CA ILE A 342 0.65 27.72 9.00
C ILE A 342 -0.16 27.43 7.73
N ASN A 343 -0.30 28.43 6.87
CA ASN A 343 -0.96 28.26 5.57
C ASN A 343 -0.01 27.61 4.56
N CYS A 344 -0.54 26.84 3.61
CA CYS A 344 0.26 26.24 2.54
C CYS A 344 -0.49 26.06 1.23
N GLU A 345 0.28 25.98 0.13
CA GLU A 345 -0.24 25.57 -1.17
C GLU A 345 -0.28 24.05 -1.32
N TYR A 346 0.73 23.37 -0.78
CA TYR A 346 0.87 21.91 -0.82
C TYR A 346 1.17 21.35 0.57
N LEU A 347 0.53 20.22 0.89
CA LEU A 347 0.75 19.49 2.13
C LEU A 347 1.14 18.05 1.81
N VAL A 348 2.27 17.58 2.35
CA VAL A 348 2.75 16.20 2.20
C VAL A 348 2.74 15.50 3.55
N LEU A 349 1.94 14.44 3.67
CA LEU A 349 1.83 13.65 4.89
C LEU A 349 2.81 12.47 4.87
N CYS A 350 3.89 12.60 5.65
CA CYS A 350 4.88 11.57 5.94
C CYS A 350 4.83 11.15 7.42
N ALA A 351 3.65 11.24 8.04
CA ALA A 351 3.47 11.15 9.50
C ALA A 351 3.33 9.69 9.99
N GLY A 352 3.97 8.72 9.33
CA GLY A 352 3.98 7.31 9.71
C GLY A 352 2.60 6.78 10.12
N MET A 353 2.52 6.16 11.30
CA MET A 353 1.28 5.58 11.84
C MET A 353 0.15 6.58 12.11
N TRP A 354 0.45 7.87 12.25
CA TRP A 354 -0.55 8.90 12.52
C TRP A 354 -1.28 9.38 11.26
N THR A 355 -0.76 9.07 10.07
CA THR A 355 -1.28 9.58 8.79
C THR A 355 -2.77 9.26 8.60
N ARG A 356 -3.19 8.02 8.88
CA ARG A 356 -4.61 7.64 8.77
C ARG A 356 -5.50 8.43 9.73
N ASN A 357 -5.06 8.65 10.96
CA ASN A 357 -5.84 9.39 11.95
C ASN A 357 -6.00 10.86 11.55
N LEU A 358 -4.98 11.47 10.93
CA LEU A 358 -5.11 12.81 10.35
C LEU A 358 -6.15 12.83 9.21
N GLY A 359 -6.19 11.78 8.36
CA GLY A 359 -7.16 11.68 7.28
C GLY A 359 -8.61 11.47 7.71
N VAL A 360 -8.83 10.59 8.69
CA VAL A 360 -10.16 10.33 9.24
C VAL A 360 -10.72 11.55 9.98
N ASN A 361 -9.87 12.35 10.62
CA ASN A 361 -10.27 13.54 11.38
C ASN A 361 -10.33 14.82 10.54
N CYS A 362 -9.94 14.77 9.26
CA CYS A 362 -10.02 15.91 8.35
C CYS A 362 -11.48 16.16 7.93
N LEU A 363 -11.78 17.41 7.54
CA LEU A 363 -13.05 17.81 6.96
C LEU A 363 -12.79 18.47 5.59
N PRO A 364 -13.22 17.88 4.46
CA PRO A 364 -13.78 16.53 4.35
C PRO A 364 -12.74 15.45 4.73
N PRO A 365 -13.18 14.26 5.18
CA PRO A 365 -12.25 13.16 5.47
C PRO A 365 -11.64 12.63 4.17
N PHE A 366 -10.42 12.11 4.27
CA PHE A 366 -9.74 11.44 3.17
C PHE A 366 -9.15 10.11 3.62
N ARG A 367 -9.03 9.17 2.67
CA ARG A 367 -8.59 7.80 2.98
C ARG A 367 -7.09 7.63 2.90
N VAL A 368 -6.52 7.01 3.94
CA VAL A 368 -5.15 6.47 3.94
C VAL A 368 -5.18 5.09 4.58
N PRO A 369 -5.40 4.01 3.79
CA PRO A 369 -5.56 2.65 4.30
C PRO A 369 -4.26 2.08 4.92
N THR A 370 -4.00 2.43 6.18
CA THR A 370 -2.85 1.93 6.93
C THR A 370 -3.22 1.51 8.35
N GLN A 371 -2.57 0.48 8.86
CA GLN A 371 -2.75 -0.02 10.21
C GLN A 371 -1.39 -0.40 10.82
N PRO A 372 -1.06 0.13 12.02
CA PRO A 372 0.15 -0.27 12.72
C PRO A 372 0.07 -1.71 13.21
N ALA A 373 1.21 -2.41 13.20
CA ALA A 373 1.37 -3.73 13.78
C ALA A 373 2.71 -3.84 14.54
N GLU A 374 2.77 -4.80 15.47
CA GLU A 374 3.96 -5.08 16.26
C GLU A 374 5.02 -5.78 15.40
N ASN A 375 6.20 -5.17 15.31
CA ASN A 375 7.36 -5.71 14.64
C ASN A 375 8.64 -5.36 15.41
N GLY A 376 9.66 -6.21 15.30
CA GLY A 376 10.88 -6.07 16.07
C GLY A 376 11.99 -7.03 15.67
N TYR A 377 13.11 -6.90 16.35
CA TYR A 377 14.29 -7.74 16.21
C TYR A 377 15.03 -7.87 17.53
N VAL A 378 15.84 -8.90 17.67
CA VAL A 378 16.75 -9.07 18.80
C VAL A 378 18.18 -8.74 18.42
N ILE A 379 18.92 -8.23 19.39
CA ILE A 379 20.37 -8.02 19.32
C ILE A 379 21.02 -9.03 20.25
N THR A 380 21.99 -9.78 19.74
CA THR A 380 22.71 -10.81 20.50
C THR A 380 23.96 -10.27 21.16
N SER A 381 24.50 -11.04 22.10
CA SER A 381 25.86 -10.86 22.60
C SER A 381 26.91 -11.03 21.49
N PRO A 382 28.16 -10.55 21.71
CA PRO A 382 29.24 -10.70 20.73
C PRO A 382 29.42 -12.15 20.28
N VAL A 383 29.62 -12.34 18.98
CA VAL A 383 29.78 -13.65 18.34
C VAL A 383 31.22 -13.77 17.80
N PRO A 384 32.01 -14.76 18.26
CA PRO A 384 33.37 -14.95 17.77
C PRO A 384 33.43 -15.15 16.24
N GLY A 385 34.33 -14.41 15.60
CA GLY A 385 34.54 -14.47 14.14
C GLY A 385 33.54 -13.66 13.31
N LEU A 386 32.54 -13.02 13.94
CA LEU A 386 31.61 -12.13 13.24
C LEU A 386 32.28 -10.77 12.98
N THR A 387 32.11 -10.25 11.77
CA THR A 387 32.67 -8.96 11.35
C THR A 387 31.57 -8.04 10.82
N PRO A 388 31.74 -6.71 10.85
CA PRO A 388 30.78 -5.78 10.25
C PRO A 388 30.53 -6.00 8.75
N THR A 389 31.48 -6.63 8.05
CA THR A 389 31.39 -6.96 6.62
C THR A 389 30.83 -8.35 6.34
N THR A 390 30.49 -9.12 7.38
CA THR A 390 29.84 -10.43 7.20
C THR A 390 28.51 -10.22 6.46
N PRO A 391 28.25 -10.96 5.36
CA PRO A 391 27.07 -10.69 4.56
C PRO A 391 25.76 -10.91 5.30
N LEU A 392 24.72 -10.15 4.95
CA LEU A 392 23.40 -10.38 5.52
C LEU A 392 22.78 -11.68 4.98
N LEU A 393 21.95 -12.32 5.77
CA LEU A 393 21.25 -13.56 5.41
C LEU A 393 19.75 -13.32 5.42
N ARG A 394 19.05 -13.73 4.36
CA ARG A 394 17.59 -13.71 4.27
C ARG A 394 17.08 -15.10 3.97
N ASP A 395 16.20 -15.60 4.83
CA ASP A 395 15.47 -16.85 4.63
C ASP A 395 13.97 -16.50 4.55
N TYR A 396 13.49 -16.36 3.32
CA TYR A 396 12.10 -15.95 3.05
C TYR A 396 11.10 -17.01 3.50
N ASP A 397 11.45 -18.29 3.36
CA ASP A 397 10.59 -19.41 3.76
C ASP A 397 10.43 -19.47 5.29
N ALA A 398 11.47 -19.07 6.03
CA ALA A 398 11.44 -18.90 7.48
C ALA A 398 10.96 -17.51 7.95
N ARG A 399 10.66 -16.60 7.02
CA ARG A 399 10.26 -15.21 7.28
C ARG A 399 11.25 -14.40 8.11
N LEU A 400 12.56 -14.61 7.95
CA LEU A 400 13.58 -13.97 8.79
C LEU A 400 14.73 -13.35 8.01
N TYR A 401 15.42 -12.43 8.68
CA TYR A 401 16.66 -11.83 8.24
C TYR A 401 17.66 -11.72 9.40
N VAL A 402 18.94 -11.86 9.08
CA VAL A 402 20.06 -11.77 10.03
C VAL A 402 21.14 -10.88 9.41
N ARG A 403 21.68 -9.93 10.19
CA ARG A 403 22.82 -9.10 9.79
C ARG A 403 23.80 -8.92 10.96
N PRO A 404 25.09 -8.66 10.69
CA PRO A 404 26.03 -8.28 11.75
C PRO A 404 25.58 -6.97 12.38
N TYR A 405 25.61 -6.85 13.70
CA TYR A 405 25.36 -5.64 14.47
C TYR A 405 26.45 -5.47 15.53
N ASP A 406 27.31 -4.46 15.33
CA ASP A 406 28.58 -4.31 16.05
C ASP A 406 29.39 -5.62 15.99
N THR A 407 29.52 -6.31 17.12
CA THR A 407 30.20 -7.62 17.22
C THR A 407 29.24 -8.79 17.40
N GLY A 408 27.92 -8.56 17.39
CA GLY A 408 26.86 -9.57 17.52
C GLY A 408 25.94 -9.60 16.30
N PHE A 409 24.82 -10.31 16.37
CA PHE A 409 23.80 -10.31 15.31
C PHE A 409 22.62 -9.43 15.68
N LEU A 410 22.01 -8.82 14.65
CA LEU A 410 20.62 -8.39 14.67
C LEU A 410 19.79 -9.44 13.92
N VAL A 411 18.81 -10.02 14.60
CA VAL A 411 17.93 -11.07 14.09
C VAL A 411 16.50 -10.57 14.13
N GLY A 412 15.88 -10.42 12.97
CA GLY A 412 14.49 -9.97 12.84
C GLY A 412 13.70 -10.86 11.89
N GLY A 413 12.39 -10.67 11.86
CA GLY A 413 11.53 -11.43 10.96
C GLY A 413 10.08 -10.99 11.04
N PHE A 414 9.25 -11.61 10.21
CA PHE A 414 7.84 -11.32 10.06
C PHE A 414 7.02 -12.50 10.57
N PRO A 415 6.44 -12.41 11.78
CA PRO A 415 5.54 -13.43 12.27
C PRO A 415 4.42 -13.70 11.27
N GLN A 416 4.07 -14.97 11.06
CA GLN A 416 3.05 -15.36 10.09
C GLN A 416 1.69 -14.71 10.38
N LYS A 417 1.34 -14.62 11.67
CA LYS A 417 0.18 -13.88 12.15
C LYS A 417 0.70 -12.68 12.95
N ALA A 418 0.51 -11.49 12.39
CA ALA A 418 0.91 -10.27 13.06
C ALA A 418 -0.11 -9.83 14.13
N LYS A 419 0.34 -8.95 15.02
CA LYS A 419 -0.47 -8.31 16.03
C LYS A 419 -0.72 -6.84 15.66
N PRO A 420 -1.91 -6.49 15.13
CA PRO A 420 -2.31 -5.10 14.95
C PRO A 420 -2.26 -4.33 16.27
N LEU A 421 -1.85 -3.07 16.19
CA LEU A 421 -1.68 -2.18 17.34
C LEU A 421 -2.61 -0.97 17.24
N PHE A 422 -2.91 -0.36 18.39
CA PHE A 422 -3.65 0.90 18.45
C PHE A 422 -4.99 0.86 17.70
N THR A 423 -5.67 -0.29 17.73
CA THR A 423 -6.91 -0.53 16.98
C THR A 423 -8.06 0.36 17.43
N ASP A 424 -8.06 0.77 18.71
CA ASP A 424 -9.12 1.58 19.29
C ASP A 424 -8.76 3.07 19.29
N LYS A 425 -7.53 3.39 19.72
CA LYS A 425 -7.03 4.77 19.80
C LYS A 425 -5.54 4.82 19.49
N MET A 426 -5.16 5.72 18.57
CA MET A 426 -3.77 6.06 18.29
C MET A 426 -3.16 6.83 19.47
N PRO A 427 -1.93 6.53 19.91
CA PRO A 427 -1.28 7.27 20.97
C PRO A 427 -1.05 8.73 20.56
N ASP A 428 -1.30 9.64 21.51
CA ASP A 428 -1.09 11.07 21.31
C ASP A 428 0.39 11.45 21.16
N TYR A 429 1.29 10.62 21.68
CA TYR A 429 2.74 10.79 21.61
C TYR A 429 3.45 9.43 21.68
N PHE A 430 4.38 9.18 20.76
CA PHE A 430 5.26 7.99 20.76
C PHE A 430 6.57 8.38 20.05
N SER A 431 7.64 8.63 20.81
CA SER A 431 8.90 9.17 20.27
C SER A 431 10.09 8.51 20.95
N PHE A 432 10.98 7.89 20.18
CA PHE A 432 12.08 7.06 20.68
C PHE A 432 11.62 6.03 21.72
N GLN A 433 10.43 5.50 21.51
CA GLN A 433 9.80 4.53 22.40
C GLN A 433 9.79 3.15 21.76
N GLU A 434 9.79 2.14 22.62
CA GLU A 434 9.61 0.73 22.31
C GLU A 434 8.34 0.23 22.99
N LEU A 435 7.76 -0.82 22.43
CA LEU A 435 6.71 -1.58 23.11
C LEU A 435 7.33 -2.48 24.16
N THR A 436 6.52 -2.96 25.10
CA THR A 436 6.95 -3.99 26.03
C THR A 436 7.33 -5.25 25.25
N PRO A 437 8.57 -5.76 25.40
CA PRO A 437 9.00 -6.99 24.74
C PRO A 437 8.09 -8.17 25.04
N ASN A 438 7.58 -8.84 24.00
CA ASN A 438 6.80 -10.08 24.11
C ASN A 438 7.58 -11.26 23.51
N TRP A 439 8.33 -11.96 24.36
CA TRP A 439 9.16 -13.07 23.91
C TRP A 439 8.35 -14.22 23.30
N GLU A 440 7.20 -14.57 23.87
CA GLU A 440 6.37 -15.67 23.35
C GLU A 440 5.92 -15.43 21.91
N TYR A 441 5.71 -14.17 21.53
CA TYR A 441 5.36 -13.78 20.16
C TYR A 441 6.55 -13.85 19.19
N PHE A 442 7.76 -13.49 19.65
CA PHE A 442 8.97 -13.47 18.81
C PHE A 442 9.72 -14.81 18.79
N ARG A 443 9.56 -15.64 19.82
CA ARG A 443 10.27 -16.93 19.99
C ARG A 443 10.24 -17.80 18.73
N PRO A 444 9.10 -18.00 18.03
CA PRO A 444 9.08 -18.82 16.82
C PRO A 444 10.03 -18.32 15.70
N VAL A 445 10.15 -17.00 15.56
CA VAL A 445 11.07 -16.38 14.59
C VAL A 445 12.53 -16.64 15.00
N TYR A 446 12.85 -16.51 16.29
CA TYR A 446 14.19 -16.76 16.80
C TYR A 446 14.59 -18.25 16.76
N GLU A 447 13.64 -19.16 16.98
CA GLU A 447 13.84 -20.61 16.83
C GLU A 447 14.20 -20.96 15.38
N GLU A 448 13.48 -20.42 14.40
CA GLU A 448 13.82 -20.57 12.98
C GLU A 448 15.18 -19.95 12.63
N ALA A 449 15.48 -18.78 13.19
CA ALA A 449 16.79 -18.15 13.00
C ALA A 449 17.91 -19.02 13.57
N SER A 450 17.69 -19.64 14.72
CA SER A 450 18.64 -20.56 15.36
C SER A 450 18.80 -21.88 14.62
N CYS A 451 17.81 -22.29 13.82
CA CYS A 451 17.95 -23.41 12.89
C CYS A 451 18.83 -23.03 11.69
N ARG A 452 18.65 -21.83 11.14
CA ARG A 452 19.43 -21.32 10.00
C ARG A 452 20.85 -20.86 10.38
N VAL A 453 21.04 -20.33 11.58
CA VAL A 453 22.31 -19.80 12.12
C VAL A 453 22.58 -20.46 13.48
N PRO A 454 23.16 -21.68 13.51
CA PRO A 454 23.21 -22.52 14.72
C PRO A 454 23.91 -21.92 15.93
N ILE A 455 24.85 -20.99 15.72
CA ILE A 455 25.56 -20.30 16.81
C ILE A 455 24.60 -19.50 17.71
N LEU A 456 23.44 -19.07 17.19
CA LEU A 456 22.42 -18.35 17.97
C LEU A 456 21.85 -19.17 19.15
N LYS A 457 21.99 -20.50 19.12
CA LYS A 457 21.59 -21.38 20.25
C LYS A 457 22.50 -21.24 21.47
N GLN A 458 23.70 -20.69 21.29
CA GLN A 458 24.75 -20.60 22.29
C GLN A 458 25.04 -19.15 22.71
N VAL A 459 24.34 -18.18 22.12
CA VAL A 459 24.58 -16.75 22.33
C VAL A 459 23.37 -16.14 23.03
N ASP A 460 23.64 -15.36 24.07
CA ASP A 460 22.60 -14.65 24.81
C ASP A 460 21.98 -13.53 23.99
N ILE A 461 20.69 -13.27 24.25
CA ILE A 461 19.99 -12.09 23.72
C ILE A 461 20.25 -10.92 24.66
N GLN A 462 20.90 -9.86 24.16
CA GLN A 462 21.16 -8.65 24.94
C GLN A 462 19.93 -7.75 25.04
N ARG A 463 19.18 -7.63 23.93
CA ARG A 463 18.04 -6.73 23.84
C ARG A 463 17.04 -7.24 22.82
N TYR A 464 15.76 -7.16 23.15
CA TYR A 464 14.66 -7.28 22.19
C TYR A 464 14.08 -5.89 21.92
N VAL A 465 14.28 -5.38 20.72
CA VAL A 465 13.74 -4.10 20.25
C VAL A 465 12.42 -4.37 19.53
N THR A 466 11.32 -3.81 20.02
CA THR A 466 10.00 -3.96 19.40
C THR A 466 9.24 -2.64 19.39
N GLY A 467 8.41 -2.43 18.37
CA GLY A 467 7.54 -1.27 18.31
C GLY A 467 6.56 -1.32 17.16
N PRO A 468 5.78 -0.23 16.96
CA PRO A 468 4.85 -0.15 15.86
C PRO A 468 5.57 0.08 14.53
N ASP A 469 5.18 -0.68 13.52
CA ASP A 469 5.45 -0.40 12.10
C ASP A 469 4.13 -0.27 11.35
N THR A 470 4.11 0.55 10.29
CA THR A 470 2.87 0.86 9.57
C THR A 470 2.72 -0.01 8.32
N PHE A 471 1.62 -0.78 8.26
CA PHE A 471 1.33 -1.69 7.16
C PHE A 471 0.11 -1.27 6.36
N THR A 472 0.05 -1.76 5.12
CA THR A 472 -1.01 -1.54 4.14
C THR A 472 -1.74 -2.85 3.85
N PRO A 473 -3.02 -2.81 3.46
CA PRO A 473 -3.82 -4.02 3.29
C PRO A 473 -3.37 -4.91 2.12
N ASP A 474 -2.58 -4.39 1.19
CA ASP A 474 -2.09 -5.09 0.00
C ASP A 474 -0.56 -5.26 -0.04
N GLY A 475 0.15 -4.86 1.02
CA GLY A 475 1.60 -4.99 1.12
C GLY A 475 2.40 -4.05 0.21
N HIS A 476 1.78 -3.05 -0.42
CA HIS A 476 2.46 -2.03 -1.23
C HIS A 476 2.43 -0.67 -0.55
N TRP A 477 3.47 0.15 -0.75
CA TRP A 477 3.53 1.50 -0.19
C TRP A 477 2.37 2.39 -0.67
N ILE A 478 2.08 3.46 0.07
CA ILE A 478 1.09 4.47 -0.32
C ILE A 478 1.81 5.75 -0.66
N LEU A 479 1.67 6.20 -1.90
CA LEU A 479 2.19 7.47 -2.40
C LEU A 479 1.21 8.17 -3.34
N GLY A 480 1.30 9.50 -3.39
CA GLY A 480 0.57 10.33 -4.35
C GLY A 480 -0.45 11.27 -3.72
N GLU A 481 -1.14 12.00 -4.59
CA GLU A 481 -2.17 12.96 -4.22
C GLU A 481 -3.47 12.25 -3.81
N THR A 482 -4.11 12.71 -2.73
CA THR A 482 -5.40 12.17 -2.30
C THR A 482 -6.49 12.43 -3.35
N SER A 483 -7.50 11.58 -3.39
CA SER A 483 -8.65 11.75 -4.29
C SER A 483 -9.67 12.78 -3.81
N GLU A 484 -9.66 13.11 -2.52
CA GLU A 484 -10.67 13.92 -1.87
C GLU A 484 -10.25 15.37 -1.73
N ILE A 485 -8.94 15.64 -1.59
CA ILE A 485 -8.39 16.96 -1.32
C ILE A 485 -7.23 17.23 -2.29
N ASP A 486 -7.43 18.23 -3.15
CA ASP A 486 -6.44 18.74 -4.07
C ASP A 486 -5.25 19.34 -3.31
N ASN A 487 -4.05 19.15 -3.86
CA ASN A 487 -2.74 19.54 -3.31
C ASN A 487 -2.34 18.85 -1.98
N LEU A 488 -3.08 17.82 -1.55
CA LEU A 488 -2.73 17.00 -0.39
C LEU A 488 -2.09 15.68 -0.87
N TYR A 489 -0.83 15.47 -0.54
CA TYR A 489 -0.05 14.29 -0.90
C TYR A 489 0.25 13.42 0.32
N VAL A 490 0.43 12.12 0.09
CA VAL A 490 0.75 11.15 1.14
C VAL A 490 1.99 10.36 0.74
N ALA A 491 2.82 10.04 1.73
CA ALA A 491 3.83 8.97 1.67
C ALA A 491 3.82 8.21 3.01
N ALA A 492 3.14 7.07 3.03
CA ALA A 492 2.90 6.29 4.26
C ALA A 492 2.81 4.78 3.97
N GLY A 493 2.69 3.98 5.03
CA GLY A 493 2.48 2.53 4.88
C GLY A 493 3.68 1.79 4.29
N MET A 494 4.88 2.11 4.77
CA MET A 494 6.15 1.63 4.20
C MET A 494 6.44 0.15 4.42
N ASN A 495 5.58 -0.59 5.15
CA ASN A 495 5.71 -2.04 5.38
C ASN A 495 7.11 -2.44 5.89
N VAL A 496 7.66 -1.69 6.85
CA VAL A 496 9.01 -1.85 7.46
C VAL A 496 10.19 -1.39 6.58
N ASN A 497 9.94 -1.00 5.32
CA ASN A 497 10.99 -0.59 4.37
C ASN A 497 11.20 0.93 4.31
N ALA A 498 10.85 1.67 5.36
CA ALA A 498 10.88 3.14 5.35
C ALA A 498 12.28 3.68 5.01
N VAL A 499 13.34 3.15 5.64
CA VAL A 499 14.73 3.59 5.38
C VAL A 499 15.26 3.01 4.07
N GLN A 500 14.96 1.75 3.77
CA GLN A 500 15.40 1.10 2.53
C GLN A 500 14.88 1.80 1.27
N GLY A 501 13.61 2.22 1.28
CA GLY A 501 12.94 2.85 0.14
C GLY A 501 12.94 4.38 0.15
N ALA A 502 13.34 5.03 1.25
CA ALA A 502 13.15 6.47 1.44
C ALA A 502 13.74 7.33 0.33
N GLY A 503 15.00 7.09 -0.09
CA GLY A 503 15.66 7.85 -1.15
C GLY A 503 14.85 7.85 -2.45
N GLY A 504 14.58 6.66 -2.99
CA GLY A 504 13.84 6.50 -4.25
C GLY A 504 12.41 7.02 -4.15
N LEU A 505 11.67 6.67 -3.10
CA LEU A 505 10.30 7.15 -2.96
C LEU A 505 10.23 8.67 -2.82
N GLY A 506 11.12 9.27 -2.01
CA GLY A 506 11.16 10.72 -1.82
C GLY A 506 11.41 11.46 -3.13
N LYS A 507 12.30 10.93 -3.99
CA LYS A 507 12.50 11.42 -5.36
C LYS A 507 11.23 11.35 -6.19
N GLU A 508 10.60 10.18 -6.27
CA GLU A 508 9.43 9.95 -7.12
C GLU A 508 8.25 10.85 -6.72
N LEU A 509 8.03 11.03 -5.41
CA LEU A 509 6.97 11.90 -4.93
C LEU A 509 7.29 13.39 -5.15
N ALA A 510 8.53 13.82 -4.94
CA ALA A 510 8.95 15.19 -5.23
C ALA A 510 8.83 15.53 -6.72
N ASP A 511 9.23 14.60 -7.60
CA ASP A 511 9.06 14.73 -9.05
C ASP A 511 7.57 14.83 -9.42
N TRP A 512 6.71 14.00 -8.81
CA TRP A 512 5.28 14.07 -9.04
C TRP A 512 4.70 15.43 -8.60
N ILE A 513 4.99 15.90 -7.40
CA ILE A 513 4.48 17.20 -6.92
C ILE A 513 4.93 18.35 -7.83
N THR A 514 6.19 18.33 -8.28
CA THR A 514 6.78 19.42 -9.07
C THR A 514 6.37 19.43 -10.54
N THR A 515 6.03 18.27 -11.10
CA THR A 515 5.62 18.17 -12.51
C THR A 515 4.12 17.99 -12.71
N GLY A 516 3.37 17.70 -11.64
CA GLY A 516 1.93 17.45 -11.66
C GLY A 516 1.55 16.00 -11.98
N GLU A 517 2.47 15.21 -12.53
CA GLU A 517 2.26 13.80 -12.92
C GLU A 517 3.45 12.91 -12.56
N PRO A 518 3.24 11.61 -12.30
CA PRO A 518 4.34 10.70 -12.01
C PRO A 518 5.15 10.40 -13.29
N LYS A 519 6.48 10.56 -13.22
CA LYS A 519 7.39 10.23 -14.34
C LYS A 519 7.66 8.73 -14.52
N ALA A 520 7.33 7.94 -13.50
CA ALA A 520 7.57 6.50 -13.50
C ALA A 520 6.30 5.71 -13.22
N TYR A 521 6.37 4.41 -13.51
CA TYR A 521 5.28 3.49 -13.22
C TYR A 521 5.05 3.31 -11.71
N LEU A 522 4.07 4.05 -11.19
CA LEU A 522 3.72 4.11 -9.77
C LEU A 522 2.31 3.60 -9.44
N LEU A 523 1.58 3.04 -10.42
CA LEU A 523 0.21 2.53 -10.20
C LEU A 523 0.06 1.58 -8.99
N PRO A 524 0.99 0.64 -8.71
CA PRO A 524 0.88 -0.23 -7.53
C PRO A 524 0.94 0.52 -6.20
N PHE A 525 1.51 1.73 -6.18
CA PHE A 525 1.71 2.52 -4.97
C PHE A 525 0.78 3.72 -4.86
N ASP A 526 0.10 4.09 -5.95
CA ASP A 526 -0.83 5.20 -6.00
C ASP A 526 -1.92 5.02 -4.93
N ILE A 527 -2.14 6.05 -4.10
CA ILE A 527 -3.18 6.06 -3.06
C ILE A 527 -4.60 5.88 -3.63
N ARG A 528 -4.81 6.29 -4.88
CA ARG A 528 -6.09 6.21 -5.59
C ARG A 528 -6.43 4.79 -6.06
N ARG A 529 -5.58 3.79 -5.78
CA ARG A 529 -5.92 2.38 -5.98
C ARG A 529 -6.97 1.88 -4.97
N PHE A 530 -7.23 2.64 -3.90
CA PHE A 530 -8.18 2.27 -2.86
C PHE A 530 -9.52 3.00 -2.98
N ILE A 531 -10.60 2.29 -2.67
CA ILE A 531 -11.94 2.81 -2.37
C ILE A 531 -12.15 2.97 -0.85
N ASP A 532 -13.22 3.66 -0.44
CA ASP A 532 -13.55 3.97 0.96
C ASP A 532 -13.56 2.75 1.88
N PHE A 533 -14.05 1.61 1.39
CA PHE A 533 -14.10 0.36 2.12
C PHE A 533 -12.73 -0.04 2.69
N HIS A 534 -11.64 0.16 1.94
CA HIS A 534 -10.30 -0.22 2.40
C HIS A 534 -9.82 0.61 3.60
N ASN A 535 -10.42 1.76 3.87
CA ASN A 535 -10.07 2.58 5.04
C ASN A 535 -10.86 2.17 6.30
N ASN A 536 -11.76 1.18 6.20
CA ASN A 536 -12.51 0.68 7.34
C ASN A 536 -11.59 0.06 8.39
N ALA A 537 -11.76 0.47 9.66
CA ALA A 537 -10.88 0.06 10.75
C ALA A 537 -10.89 -1.46 11.00
N LYS A 538 -12.06 -2.10 10.88
CA LYS A 538 -12.20 -3.55 11.07
C LYS A 538 -11.51 -4.30 9.93
N PHE A 539 -11.73 -3.88 8.69
CA PHE A 539 -11.05 -4.43 7.51
C PHE A 539 -9.53 -4.37 7.67
N LEU A 540 -9.00 -3.20 8.00
CA LEU A 540 -7.56 -2.99 8.15
C LEU A 540 -6.96 -3.83 9.27
N ARG A 541 -7.62 -3.88 10.44
CA ARG A 541 -7.19 -4.72 11.56
C ARG A 541 -7.07 -6.19 11.16
N GLU A 542 -8.13 -6.75 10.57
CA GLU A 542 -8.16 -8.16 10.19
C GLU A 542 -7.19 -8.46 9.04
N ARG A 543 -7.10 -7.58 8.04
CA ARG A 543 -6.21 -7.77 6.89
C ARG A 543 -4.73 -7.69 7.27
N VAL A 544 -4.36 -6.77 8.15
CA VAL A 544 -2.95 -6.61 8.57
C VAL A 544 -2.45 -7.77 9.43
N GLU A 545 -3.33 -8.52 10.11
CA GLU A 545 -2.92 -9.79 10.78
C GLU A 545 -2.23 -10.76 9.79
N GLU A 546 -2.68 -10.78 8.53
CA GLU A 546 -2.13 -11.64 7.47
C GLU A 546 -1.10 -10.91 6.60
N ALA A 547 -1.32 -9.63 6.27
CA ALA A 547 -0.49 -8.89 5.32
C ALA A 547 0.98 -8.77 5.73
N VAL A 548 1.27 -8.68 7.03
CA VAL A 548 2.66 -8.65 7.52
C VAL A 548 3.41 -9.94 7.17
N GLY A 549 2.78 -11.09 7.40
CA GLY A 549 3.37 -12.41 7.08
C GLY A 549 3.54 -12.63 5.57
N HIS A 550 2.77 -11.92 4.74
CA HIS A 550 2.88 -11.92 3.28
C HIS A 550 4.08 -11.11 2.75
N ASN A 551 4.78 -10.31 3.58
CA ASN A 551 5.98 -9.61 3.13
C ASN A 551 7.03 -10.58 2.56
N TYR A 552 7.19 -11.75 3.18
CA TYR A 552 8.16 -12.79 2.78
C TYR A 552 7.48 -14.04 2.19
N SER A 553 6.17 -14.02 1.92
CA SER A 553 5.53 -15.13 1.20
C SER A 553 6.00 -15.17 -0.26
N ILE A 554 5.81 -16.31 -0.93
CA ILE A 554 6.02 -16.39 -2.38
C ILE A 554 4.95 -15.54 -3.06
N ARG A 555 5.36 -14.51 -3.81
CA ARG A 555 4.45 -13.64 -4.56
C ARG A 555 4.13 -14.28 -5.91
N HIS A 556 3.35 -15.36 -5.87
CA HIS A 556 2.97 -16.06 -7.09
C HIS A 556 1.98 -15.24 -7.94
N PRO A 557 2.22 -15.05 -9.24
CA PRO A 557 1.27 -14.40 -10.13
C PRO A 557 -0.09 -15.10 -10.12
N LEU A 558 -1.18 -14.35 -10.01
CA LEU A 558 -2.57 -14.86 -9.93
C LEU A 558 -2.96 -15.63 -8.66
N LEU A 559 -2.02 -16.19 -7.88
CA LEU A 559 -2.34 -17.10 -6.75
C LEU A 559 -2.15 -16.48 -5.35
N ASN A 560 -1.84 -15.18 -5.28
CA ASN A 560 -1.61 -14.48 -4.01
C ASN A 560 -2.91 -13.85 -3.48
N GLU A 561 -3.87 -14.69 -3.06
CA GLU A 561 -5.14 -14.26 -2.47
C GLU A 561 -5.07 -14.28 -0.93
N PHE A 562 -5.69 -13.30 -0.29
CA PHE A 562 -5.80 -13.21 1.17
C PHE A 562 -6.97 -14.04 1.70
N LYS A 563 -6.79 -14.64 2.88
CA LYS A 563 -7.82 -15.38 3.61
C LYS A 563 -8.66 -14.48 4.51
N THR A 564 -8.08 -13.39 5.02
CA THR A 564 -8.72 -12.47 5.95
C THR A 564 -9.53 -11.37 5.26
N ALA A 565 -10.52 -10.80 5.97
CA ALA A 565 -11.29 -9.65 5.52
C ALA A 565 -11.93 -9.83 4.11
N ARG A 566 -12.55 -10.99 3.89
CA ARG A 566 -13.24 -11.39 2.64
C ARG A 566 -14.75 -11.24 2.74
N LYS A 567 -15.48 -11.45 1.63
CA LYS A 567 -16.94 -11.32 1.50
C LYS A 567 -17.47 -9.92 1.85
N SER A 568 -16.67 -8.90 1.53
CA SER A 568 -17.02 -7.50 1.82
C SER A 568 -17.93 -6.91 0.76
N ARG A 569 -17.65 -7.16 -0.53
CA ARG A 569 -18.56 -6.89 -1.65
C ARG A 569 -18.78 -8.20 -2.39
N CYS A 570 -20.03 -8.56 -2.59
CA CYS A 570 -20.42 -9.75 -3.36
C CYS A 570 -21.40 -9.32 -4.45
N SER A 571 -21.32 -9.94 -5.63
CA SER A 571 -22.44 -9.86 -6.57
C SER A 571 -23.65 -10.60 -5.97
N PRO A 572 -24.88 -10.30 -6.39
CA PRO A 572 -26.07 -11.09 -6.03
C PRO A 572 -25.96 -12.58 -6.36
N LEU A 573 -24.99 -12.96 -7.21
CA LEU A 573 -24.76 -14.33 -7.67
C LEU A 573 -23.79 -15.12 -6.79
N TYR A 574 -23.13 -14.48 -5.82
CA TYR A 574 -22.09 -15.11 -5.00
C TYR A 574 -22.53 -16.46 -4.42
N THR A 575 -23.68 -16.51 -3.74
CA THR A 575 -24.13 -17.74 -3.05
C THR A 575 -24.39 -18.89 -4.01
N ILE A 576 -25.01 -18.63 -5.16
CA ILE A 576 -25.33 -19.68 -6.13
C ILE A 576 -24.08 -20.12 -6.92
N GLN A 577 -23.14 -19.22 -7.17
CA GLN A 577 -21.85 -19.56 -7.76
C GLN A 577 -21.00 -20.36 -6.78
N GLU A 578 -20.99 -19.99 -5.49
CA GLU A 578 -20.36 -20.77 -4.43
C GLU A 578 -20.92 -22.19 -4.43
N GLN A 579 -22.24 -22.38 -4.48
CA GLN A 579 -22.88 -23.70 -4.58
C GLN A 579 -22.45 -24.47 -5.85
N ALA A 580 -22.27 -23.78 -6.98
CA ALA A 580 -21.81 -24.35 -8.24
C ALA A 580 -20.30 -24.70 -8.27
N GLY A 581 -19.57 -24.49 -7.17
CA GLY A 581 -18.15 -24.82 -7.07
C GLY A 581 -17.21 -23.66 -7.40
N ALA A 582 -17.68 -22.41 -7.38
CA ALA A 582 -16.81 -21.27 -7.61
C ALA A 582 -15.67 -21.20 -6.59
N VAL A 583 -14.44 -21.03 -7.08
CA VAL A 583 -13.25 -20.67 -6.30
C VAL A 583 -13.02 -19.17 -6.46
N PHE A 584 -12.93 -18.44 -5.36
CA PHE A 584 -12.99 -16.97 -5.37
C PHE A 584 -11.65 -16.31 -5.06
N GLY A 585 -11.34 -15.24 -5.79
CA GLY A 585 -10.34 -14.23 -5.43
C GLY A 585 -10.99 -12.87 -5.21
N GLU A 586 -10.24 -11.89 -4.73
CA GLU A 586 -10.78 -10.58 -4.34
C GLU A 586 -10.16 -9.45 -5.16
N ARG A 587 -10.95 -8.55 -5.75
CA ARG A 587 -10.44 -7.27 -6.28
C ARG A 587 -11.39 -6.13 -5.95
N MET A 588 -10.86 -5.00 -5.46
CA MET A 588 -11.64 -3.81 -5.08
C MET A 588 -12.80 -4.13 -4.11
N GLY A 589 -12.57 -5.09 -3.21
CA GLY A 589 -13.52 -5.65 -2.26
C GLY A 589 -14.48 -6.70 -2.83
N PHE A 590 -14.54 -6.88 -4.16
CA PHE A 590 -15.43 -7.85 -4.80
C PHE A 590 -14.87 -9.27 -4.78
N GLU A 591 -15.70 -10.22 -4.34
CA GLU A 591 -15.49 -11.63 -4.60
C GLU A 591 -15.70 -11.93 -6.10
N ARG A 592 -14.65 -12.39 -6.78
CA ARG A 592 -14.65 -12.74 -8.20
C ARG A 592 -14.31 -14.21 -8.38
N VAL A 593 -15.08 -14.89 -9.23
CA VAL A 593 -14.83 -16.31 -9.51
C VAL A 593 -13.58 -16.47 -10.38
N LEU A 594 -12.53 -17.09 -9.84
CA LEU A 594 -11.29 -17.35 -10.58
C LEU A 594 -11.49 -18.50 -11.59
N TYR A 595 -12.11 -19.59 -11.12
CA TYR A 595 -12.51 -20.78 -11.86
C TYR A 595 -13.56 -21.56 -11.05
N PHE A 596 -14.16 -22.57 -11.66
CA PHE A 596 -15.12 -23.48 -11.04
C PHE A 596 -14.51 -24.86 -10.81
N ASP A 597 -14.61 -25.34 -9.57
CA ASP A 597 -14.24 -26.68 -9.15
C ASP A 597 -15.25 -27.24 -8.15
N PRO A 598 -16.26 -27.98 -8.63
CA PRO A 598 -17.27 -28.60 -7.78
C PRO A 598 -16.70 -29.65 -6.83
N SER A 599 -15.51 -30.21 -7.12
CA SER A 599 -14.88 -31.22 -6.27
C SER A 599 -14.21 -30.61 -5.03
N LYS A 600 -13.88 -29.32 -5.07
CA LYS A 600 -13.26 -28.61 -3.95
C LYS A 600 -14.28 -28.40 -2.82
N PRO A 601 -13.95 -28.75 -1.55
CA PRO A 601 -14.82 -28.49 -0.40
C PRO A 601 -15.18 -27.02 -0.26
N LYS A 602 -16.36 -26.73 0.29
CA LYS A 602 -16.87 -25.36 0.39
C LYS A 602 -15.94 -24.45 1.20
N GLU A 603 -15.37 -24.98 2.27
CA GLU A 603 -14.50 -24.29 3.21
C GLU A 603 -13.19 -23.84 2.54
N GLU A 604 -12.74 -24.57 1.52
CA GLU A 604 -11.48 -24.34 0.81
C GLU A 604 -11.65 -23.50 -0.47
N ARG A 605 -12.88 -23.14 -0.85
CA ARG A 605 -13.15 -22.36 -2.09
C ARG A 605 -12.65 -20.93 -2.04
N MET A 606 -12.26 -20.45 -0.86
CA MET A 606 -11.63 -19.14 -0.66
C MET A 606 -10.15 -19.24 -0.35
N ASP A 607 -9.64 -20.45 -0.11
CA ASP A 607 -8.22 -20.65 0.06
C ASP A 607 -7.49 -20.40 -1.26
N PRO A 608 -6.32 -19.74 -1.21
CA PRO A 608 -5.48 -19.59 -2.38
C PRO A 608 -5.19 -20.97 -2.98
N PRO A 609 -5.20 -21.13 -4.31
CA PRO A 609 -4.81 -22.38 -4.93
C PRO A 609 -3.35 -22.73 -4.57
N GLU A 610 -3.00 -24.01 -4.74
CA GLU A 610 -1.64 -24.48 -4.52
C GLU A 610 -0.63 -23.66 -5.35
N ILE A 611 0.40 -23.15 -4.68
CA ILE A 611 1.42 -22.30 -5.31
C ILE A 611 2.31 -23.19 -6.18
N THR A 612 2.29 -22.96 -7.50
CA THR A 612 3.18 -23.62 -8.45
C THR A 612 3.50 -22.71 -9.62
N PHE A 613 4.79 -22.58 -9.95
CA PHE A 613 5.24 -21.85 -11.14
C PHE A 613 5.17 -22.68 -12.43
N GLY A 614 4.89 -23.98 -12.33
CA GLY A 614 4.66 -24.88 -13.47
C GLY A 614 3.21 -24.88 -13.90
N LYS A 615 2.76 -26.01 -14.45
CA LYS A 615 1.36 -26.22 -14.81
C LYS A 615 0.47 -26.19 -13.56
N PRO A 616 -0.56 -25.32 -13.50
CA PRO A 616 -1.41 -25.20 -12.33
C PRO A 616 -2.39 -26.38 -12.19
N SER A 617 -2.75 -26.72 -10.96
CA SER A 617 -3.72 -27.79 -10.65
C SER A 617 -5.11 -27.52 -11.24
N TRP A 618 -5.50 -26.24 -11.34
CA TRP A 618 -6.77 -25.81 -11.95
C TRP A 618 -6.78 -25.79 -13.48
N PHE A 619 -5.67 -26.15 -14.15
CA PHE A 619 -5.53 -26.08 -15.61
C PHE A 619 -6.68 -26.78 -16.37
N ASN A 620 -7.05 -27.99 -15.93
CA ASN A 620 -8.09 -28.77 -16.61
C ASN A 620 -9.49 -28.16 -16.43
N ASN A 621 -9.77 -27.55 -15.28
CA ASN A 621 -11.02 -26.83 -15.04
C ASN A 621 -11.12 -25.63 -15.99
N VAL A 622 -10.07 -24.82 -16.05
CA VAL A 622 -9.98 -23.65 -16.91
C VAL A 622 -9.99 -24.00 -18.40
N ARG A 623 -9.38 -25.13 -18.80
CA ARG A 623 -9.45 -25.64 -20.18
C ARG A 623 -10.89 -25.89 -20.61
N GLU A 624 -11.66 -26.54 -19.76
CA GLU A 624 -13.04 -26.89 -20.05
C GLU A 624 -13.95 -25.65 -20.07
N GLU A 625 -13.71 -24.69 -19.17
CA GLU A 625 -14.36 -23.37 -19.20
C GLU A 625 -14.06 -22.60 -20.50
N TYR A 626 -12.78 -22.54 -20.89
CA TYR A 626 -12.33 -21.95 -22.15
C TYR A 626 -13.02 -22.64 -23.34
N THR A 627 -13.06 -23.97 -23.34
CA THR A 627 -13.68 -24.78 -24.42
C THR A 627 -15.17 -24.48 -24.53
N ALA A 628 -15.87 -24.29 -23.41
CA ALA A 628 -17.28 -23.89 -23.43
C ALA A 628 -17.48 -22.53 -24.11
N CYS A 629 -16.64 -21.53 -23.83
CA CYS A 629 -16.69 -20.24 -24.53
C CYS A 629 -16.40 -20.35 -26.03
N ARG A 630 -15.53 -21.28 -26.45
CA ARG A 630 -15.16 -21.45 -27.87
C ARG A 630 -16.18 -22.23 -28.67
N GLU A 631 -16.71 -23.31 -28.10
CA GLU A 631 -17.47 -24.32 -28.85
C GLU A 631 -18.97 -24.33 -28.50
N ARG A 632 -19.37 -23.77 -27.36
CA ARG A 632 -20.73 -23.85 -26.80
C ARG A 632 -21.20 -22.48 -26.34
N VAL A 633 -21.47 -22.33 -25.04
CA VAL A 633 -21.76 -21.07 -24.38
C VAL A 633 -21.23 -21.08 -22.94
N GLY A 634 -20.45 -20.06 -22.59
CA GLY A 634 -19.97 -19.78 -21.25
C GLY A 634 -20.65 -18.55 -20.67
N VAL A 635 -20.88 -18.55 -19.35
CA VAL A 635 -21.40 -17.40 -18.60
C VAL A 635 -20.35 -16.92 -17.60
N ILE A 636 -19.95 -15.66 -17.71
CA ILE A 636 -18.91 -15.05 -16.88
C ILE A 636 -19.50 -13.89 -16.07
N ASP A 637 -19.29 -13.90 -14.76
CA ASP A 637 -19.66 -12.78 -13.89
C ASP A 637 -18.63 -11.64 -13.94
N MET A 638 -19.02 -10.55 -14.59
CA MET A 638 -18.22 -9.33 -14.77
C MET A 638 -18.69 -8.19 -13.88
N SER A 639 -19.45 -8.47 -12.82
CA SER A 639 -20.08 -7.45 -11.97
C SER A 639 -19.10 -6.50 -11.31
N SER A 640 -17.84 -6.90 -11.16
CA SER A 640 -16.80 -6.06 -10.56
C SER A 640 -16.33 -4.89 -11.43
N PHE A 641 -16.68 -4.81 -12.73
CA PHE A 641 -16.29 -3.67 -13.55
C PHE A 641 -16.79 -2.36 -12.98
N THR A 642 -15.99 -1.30 -13.09
CA THR A 642 -16.36 0.05 -12.69
C THR A 642 -17.39 0.61 -13.68
N LYS A 643 -18.44 1.27 -13.17
CA LYS A 643 -19.55 1.77 -13.99
C LYS A 643 -19.95 3.18 -13.55
N PHE A 644 -20.13 4.09 -14.50
CA PHE A 644 -20.60 5.45 -14.22
C PHE A 644 -21.79 5.84 -15.10
N HIS A 645 -22.71 6.62 -14.52
CA HIS A 645 -23.64 7.44 -15.28
C HIS A 645 -23.08 8.85 -15.43
N LEU A 646 -23.11 9.36 -16.66
CA LEU A 646 -22.72 10.73 -16.99
C LEU A 646 -23.92 11.43 -17.65
N LYS A 647 -24.31 12.60 -17.14
CA LYS A 647 -25.50 13.33 -17.62
C LYS A 647 -25.29 14.84 -17.59
N SER A 648 -25.92 15.55 -18.51
CA SER A 648 -25.98 17.02 -18.54
C SER A 648 -27.39 17.52 -18.91
N GLY A 649 -27.61 18.83 -18.80
CA GLY A 649 -28.86 19.47 -19.21
C GLY A 649 -29.06 19.49 -20.73
N GLY A 650 -27.99 19.72 -21.49
CA GLY A 650 -27.93 19.70 -22.95
C GLY A 650 -26.79 18.80 -23.45
N SER A 651 -25.97 19.28 -24.38
CA SER A 651 -24.87 18.50 -24.99
C SER A 651 -23.53 18.58 -24.25
N GLU A 652 -23.45 19.22 -23.08
CA GLU A 652 -22.19 19.51 -22.38
C GLU A 652 -21.41 18.24 -22.02
N VAL A 653 -22.12 17.14 -21.73
CA VAL A 653 -21.49 15.81 -21.50
C VAL A 653 -20.80 15.28 -22.77
N VAL A 654 -21.30 15.62 -23.95
CA VAL A 654 -20.69 15.26 -25.24
C VAL A 654 -19.38 16.00 -25.38
N ASP A 655 -19.37 17.33 -25.19
CA ASP A 655 -18.15 18.14 -25.29
C ASP A 655 -17.08 17.68 -24.28
N PHE A 656 -17.50 17.43 -23.04
CA PHE A 656 -16.63 16.89 -21.99
C PHE A 656 -16.01 15.53 -22.38
N LEU A 657 -16.83 14.60 -22.89
CA LEU A 657 -16.32 13.29 -23.30
C LEU A 657 -15.49 13.35 -24.59
N GLN A 658 -15.81 14.26 -25.52
CA GLN A 658 -14.99 14.50 -26.71
C GLN A 658 -13.61 15.03 -26.34
N LEU A 659 -13.50 15.85 -25.30
CA LEU A 659 -12.20 16.29 -24.77
C LEU A 659 -11.38 15.12 -24.22
N LEU A 660 -12.00 14.26 -23.41
CA LEU A 660 -11.30 13.18 -22.71
C LEU A 660 -10.96 11.98 -23.59
N CYS A 661 -11.83 11.65 -24.54
CA CYS A 661 -11.73 10.42 -25.33
C CYS A 661 -11.01 10.66 -26.65
N SER A 662 -10.06 9.79 -27.00
CA SER A 662 -9.42 9.81 -28.33
C SER A 662 -10.32 9.37 -29.48
N ASN A 663 -11.39 8.62 -29.21
CA ASN A 663 -12.37 8.25 -30.23
C ASN A 663 -13.48 9.31 -30.36
N ASP A 664 -14.27 9.23 -31.42
CA ASP A 664 -15.46 10.04 -31.59
C ASP A 664 -16.61 9.44 -30.77
N ILE A 665 -17.09 10.19 -29.78
CA ILE A 665 -18.15 9.74 -28.87
C ILE A 665 -19.54 10.21 -29.29
N ASP A 666 -19.65 11.15 -30.25
CA ASP A 666 -20.91 11.72 -30.70
C ASP A 666 -21.59 10.80 -31.74
N VAL A 667 -21.81 9.55 -31.35
CA VAL A 667 -22.44 8.50 -32.16
C VAL A 667 -23.95 8.44 -31.92
N PRO A 668 -24.77 7.86 -32.80
CA PRO A 668 -26.21 7.76 -32.56
C PRO A 668 -26.56 7.03 -31.25
N VAL A 669 -27.66 7.42 -30.61
CA VAL A 669 -28.14 6.76 -29.37
C VAL A 669 -28.29 5.26 -29.57
N GLY A 670 -27.84 4.48 -28.58
CA GLY A 670 -27.79 3.02 -28.63
C GLY A 670 -26.45 2.45 -29.11
N ASN A 671 -25.53 3.28 -29.60
CA ASN A 671 -24.17 2.86 -29.96
C ASN A 671 -23.22 2.90 -28.76
N ILE A 672 -22.21 2.03 -28.82
CA ILE A 672 -21.14 1.88 -27.84
C ILE A 672 -19.83 2.28 -28.52
N VAL A 673 -19.06 3.14 -27.87
CA VAL A 673 -17.74 3.53 -28.35
C VAL A 673 -16.68 2.92 -27.44
N SER A 674 -15.75 2.17 -28.01
CA SER A 674 -14.51 1.82 -27.31
C SER A 674 -13.49 2.93 -27.51
N SER A 675 -13.05 3.54 -26.42
CA SER A 675 -12.09 4.64 -26.44
C SER A 675 -11.11 4.54 -25.28
N GLY A 676 -9.90 5.04 -25.50
CA GLY A 676 -9.04 5.43 -24.39
C GLY A 676 -9.34 6.86 -23.94
N MET A 677 -9.12 7.13 -22.66
CA MET A 677 -8.90 8.49 -22.15
C MET A 677 -7.39 8.68 -21.99
N GLN A 678 -6.83 9.73 -22.58
CA GLN A 678 -5.39 9.97 -22.59
C GLN A 678 -4.97 11.08 -21.62
N ASN A 679 -3.74 10.99 -21.11
CA ASN A 679 -3.03 12.10 -20.48
C ASN A 679 -2.31 12.97 -21.53
N ASP A 680 -1.63 14.03 -21.08
CA ASP A 680 -0.94 14.97 -21.96
C ASP A 680 0.21 14.34 -22.76
N GLN A 681 0.76 13.22 -22.28
CA GLN A 681 1.77 12.41 -22.98
C GLN A 681 1.15 11.45 -24.01
N GLY A 682 -0.18 11.47 -24.20
CA GLY A 682 -0.89 10.57 -25.12
C GLY A 682 -1.07 9.14 -24.58
N CYS A 683 -0.75 8.90 -23.32
CA CYS A 683 -0.81 7.57 -22.70
C CYS A 683 -2.16 7.32 -22.01
N TYR A 684 -2.52 6.06 -21.77
CA TYR A 684 -3.83 5.71 -21.22
C TYR A 684 -3.99 6.08 -19.73
N GLU A 685 -4.99 6.89 -19.43
CA GLU A 685 -5.56 7.02 -18.08
C GLU A 685 -6.71 6.04 -17.87
N ASN A 686 -7.41 5.64 -18.94
CA ASN A 686 -8.48 4.64 -18.90
C ASN A 686 -8.70 4.00 -20.28
N ASP A 687 -9.02 2.70 -20.32
CA ASP A 687 -9.56 2.02 -21.50
C ASP A 687 -11.02 1.69 -21.22
N CYS A 688 -11.93 2.33 -21.94
CA CYS A 688 -13.35 2.34 -21.58
C CYS A 688 -14.27 2.02 -22.74
N LEU A 689 -15.50 1.68 -22.36
CA LEU A 689 -16.65 1.58 -23.24
C LEU A 689 -17.66 2.66 -22.83
N LEU A 690 -18.17 3.40 -23.79
CA LEU A 690 -19.16 4.46 -23.60
C LEU A 690 -20.42 4.12 -24.39
N LEU A 691 -21.50 3.79 -23.68
CA LEU A 691 -22.82 3.64 -24.27
C LEU A 691 -23.55 4.99 -24.25
N ARG A 692 -23.90 5.52 -25.43
CA ARG A 692 -24.78 6.69 -25.53
C ARG A 692 -26.23 6.27 -25.31
N ARG A 693 -26.80 6.61 -24.15
CA ARG A 693 -28.16 6.22 -23.74
C ARG A 693 -29.23 7.23 -24.16
N ALA A 694 -28.85 8.49 -24.28
CA ALA A 694 -29.67 9.58 -24.82
C ALA A 694 -28.75 10.67 -25.36
N HIS A 695 -29.32 11.73 -25.94
CA HIS A 695 -28.53 12.85 -26.48
C HIS A 695 -27.58 13.47 -25.42
N ASN A 696 -28.00 13.49 -24.15
CA ASN A 696 -27.32 14.07 -22.99
C ASN A 696 -26.99 13.05 -21.87
N CYS A 697 -26.89 11.75 -22.19
CA CYS A 697 -26.71 10.70 -21.18
C CYS A 697 -25.83 9.56 -21.68
N TYR A 698 -24.78 9.25 -20.93
CA TYR A 698 -23.85 8.16 -21.19
C TYR A 698 -23.76 7.19 -20.00
N PHE A 699 -23.54 5.91 -20.32
CA PHE A 699 -23.17 4.87 -19.38
C PHE A 699 -21.77 4.40 -19.71
N MET A 700 -20.82 4.63 -18.82
CA MET A 700 -19.42 4.29 -19.00
C MET A 700 -19.08 3.03 -18.24
N MET A 701 -18.27 2.17 -18.86
CA MET A 701 -17.70 0.98 -18.22
C MET A 701 -16.18 1.04 -18.29
N SER A 702 -15.54 0.69 -17.19
CA SER A 702 -14.09 0.78 -17.01
C SER A 702 -13.56 -0.43 -16.22
N PRO A 703 -12.25 -0.71 -16.29
CA PRO A 703 -11.63 -1.81 -15.57
C PRO A 703 -11.90 -1.73 -14.06
N THR A 704 -12.04 -2.88 -13.40
CA THR A 704 -12.38 -2.99 -11.96
C THR A 704 -11.49 -2.13 -11.06
N ALA A 705 -10.18 -2.15 -11.31
CA ALA A 705 -9.18 -1.44 -10.49
C ALA A 705 -9.08 0.06 -10.80
N GLN A 706 -10.07 0.66 -11.46
CA GLN A 706 -10.09 2.09 -11.81
C GLN A 706 -11.06 2.93 -10.98
N GLN A 707 -11.97 2.32 -10.22
CA GLN A 707 -13.12 3.00 -9.58
C GLN A 707 -12.81 4.40 -9.05
N THR A 708 -11.85 4.53 -8.12
CA THR A 708 -11.43 5.83 -7.55
C THR A 708 -10.60 6.68 -8.52
N ARG A 709 -9.60 6.07 -9.18
CA ARG A 709 -8.63 6.81 -9.98
C ARG A 709 -9.29 7.50 -11.17
N ILE A 710 -10.16 6.79 -11.90
CA ILE A 710 -10.82 7.38 -13.05
C ILE A 710 -11.95 8.34 -12.68
N SER A 711 -12.66 8.10 -11.57
CA SER A 711 -13.62 9.09 -11.07
C SER A 711 -12.91 10.41 -10.78
N GLU A 712 -11.71 10.35 -10.20
CA GLU A 712 -10.94 11.53 -9.88
C GLU A 712 -10.38 12.22 -11.13
N TRP A 713 -9.81 11.45 -12.07
CA TRP A 713 -9.34 11.97 -13.35
C TRP A 713 -10.46 12.71 -14.10
N MET A 714 -11.65 12.11 -14.20
CA MET A 714 -12.79 12.77 -14.84
C MET A 714 -13.22 14.02 -14.07
N ARG A 715 -13.30 13.98 -12.73
CA ARG A 715 -13.69 15.13 -11.90
C ARG A 715 -12.80 16.35 -12.09
N ARG A 716 -11.49 16.15 -12.24
CA ARG A 716 -10.55 17.26 -12.49
C ARG A 716 -10.86 18.00 -13.78
N HIS A 717 -11.26 17.26 -14.81
CA HIS A 717 -11.56 17.78 -16.16
C HIS A 717 -13.03 18.16 -16.36
N MET A 718 -13.94 17.83 -15.43
CA MET A 718 -15.34 18.22 -15.54
C MET A 718 -15.50 19.76 -15.51
N PRO A 719 -16.47 20.31 -16.26
CA PRO A 719 -16.84 21.72 -16.18
C PRO A 719 -17.12 22.16 -14.74
N LYS A 720 -16.60 23.33 -14.36
CA LYS A 720 -16.72 23.85 -12.98
C LYS A 720 -18.08 24.48 -12.67
N ASP A 721 -18.91 24.71 -13.69
CA ASP A 721 -20.26 25.26 -13.56
C ASP A 721 -21.32 24.23 -13.13
N GLY A 722 -20.94 22.94 -13.04
CA GLY A 722 -21.85 21.86 -12.66
C GLY A 722 -22.78 21.40 -13.78
N SER A 723 -22.53 21.80 -15.03
CA SER A 723 -23.32 21.39 -16.20
C SER A 723 -23.30 19.88 -16.47
N VAL A 724 -22.21 19.20 -16.09
CA VAL A 724 -22.04 17.75 -16.19
C VAL A 724 -22.05 17.12 -14.81
N SER A 725 -22.84 16.06 -14.67
CA SER A 725 -22.94 15.24 -13.46
C SER A 725 -22.42 13.83 -13.73
N MET A 726 -21.75 13.26 -12.72
CA MET A 726 -21.23 11.91 -12.73
C MET A 726 -21.70 11.15 -11.48
N SER A 727 -22.09 9.89 -11.65
CA SER A 727 -22.46 9.01 -10.52
C SER A 727 -21.87 7.62 -10.69
N ASP A 728 -21.21 7.12 -9.64
CA ASP A 728 -20.75 5.73 -9.58
C ASP A 728 -21.96 4.81 -9.39
N VAL A 729 -22.21 3.96 -10.38
CA VAL A 729 -23.29 2.98 -10.40
C VAL A 729 -22.77 1.55 -10.46
N THR A 730 -21.51 1.34 -10.06
CA THR A 730 -20.81 0.06 -10.08
C THR A 730 -21.64 -1.05 -9.42
N SER A 731 -22.20 -0.78 -8.23
CA SER A 731 -22.98 -1.77 -7.46
C SER A 731 -24.45 -1.89 -7.90
N MET A 732 -24.96 -0.97 -8.73
CA MET A 732 -26.35 -1.00 -9.19
C MET A 732 -26.60 -2.07 -10.26
N TYR A 733 -25.54 -2.54 -10.94
CA TYR A 733 -25.63 -3.50 -12.03
C TYR A 733 -24.78 -4.74 -11.78
N THR A 734 -25.41 -5.90 -11.90
CA THR A 734 -24.73 -7.19 -12.10
C THR A 734 -24.47 -7.36 -13.59
N VAL A 735 -23.27 -7.84 -13.95
CA VAL A 735 -22.88 -7.98 -15.35
C VAL A 735 -22.60 -9.44 -15.66
N LEU A 736 -23.26 -9.97 -16.68
CA LEU A 736 -23.01 -11.31 -17.20
C LEU A 736 -22.56 -11.24 -18.65
N ASN A 737 -21.39 -11.79 -18.95
CA ASN A 737 -21.03 -12.07 -20.34
C ASN A 737 -21.56 -13.46 -20.71
N VAL A 738 -22.38 -13.54 -21.76
CA VAL A 738 -22.87 -14.80 -22.35
C VAL A 738 -22.12 -14.99 -23.65
N VAL A 739 -21.13 -15.89 -23.64
CA VAL A 739 -20.05 -15.94 -24.62
C VAL A 739 -20.00 -17.30 -25.30
N GLY A 740 -19.93 -17.30 -26.63
CA GLY A 740 -19.74 -18.48 -27.46
C GLY A 740 -20.72 -18.55 -28.62
N PRO A 741 -20.50 -19.46 -29.57
CA PRO A 741 -21.31 -19.57 -30.79
C PRO A 741 -22.80 -19.83 -30.51
N LYS A 742 -23.14 -20.46 -29.38
CA LYS A 742 -24.53 -20.78 -28.98
C LYS A 742 -25.23 -19.69 -28.16
N SER A 743 -24.55 -18.58 -27.90
CA SER A 743 -25.09 -17.46 -27.12
C SER A 743 -26.36 -16.83 -27.74
N ARG A 744 -26.42 -16.72 -29.08
CA ARG A 744 -27.59 -16.18 -29.79
C ARG A 744 -28.82 -17.08 -29.63
N GLU A 745 -28.67 -18.38 -29.90
CA GLU A 745 -29.76 -19.36 -29.79
C GLU A 745 -30.33 -19.37 -28.36
N LEU A 746 -29.46 -19.45 -27.36
CA LEU A 746 -29.86 -19.38 -25.95
C LEU A 746 -30.62 -18.09 -25.61
N MET A 747 -30.07 -16.93 -25.98
CA MET A 747 -30.71 -15.66 -25.65
C MET A 747 -32.07 -15.49 -26.32
N SER A 748 -32.26 -16.04 -27.53
CA SER A 748 -33.52 -16.01 -28.27
C SER A 748 -34.65 -16.79 -27.58
N GLU A 749 -34.35 -17.77 -26.72
CA GLU A 749 -35.40 -18.46 -25.94
C GLU A 749 -35.89 -17.64 -24.75
N LEU A 750 -35.02 -16.78 -24.20
CA LEU A 750 -35.28 -16.03 -22.98
C LEU A 750 -35.94 -14.68 -23.23
N THR A 751 -36.11 -14.30 -24.49
CA THR A 751 -36.72 -13.03 -24.88
C THR A 751 -37.50 -13.14 -26.19
N ARG A 752 -38.51 -12.29 -26.33
CA ARG A 752 -39.25 -12.13 -27.59
C ARG A 752 -38.58 -11.14 -28.55
N THR A 753 -37.52 -10.48 -28.10
CA THR A 753 -36.78 -9.52 -28.93
C THR A 753 -35.82 -10.26 -29.85
N GLU A 754 -35.72 -9.84 -31.10
CA GLU A 754 -34.73 -10.39 -32.00
C GLU A 754 -33.31 -10.12 -31.51
N MET A 755 -32.53 -11.20 -31.37
CA MET A 755 -31.17 -11.18 -30.81
C MET A 755 -30.09 -10.86 -31.86
N ASP A 756 -30.45 -10.40 -33.06
CA ASP A 756 -29.47 -9.83 -34.00
C ASP A 756 -29.12 -8.41 -33.56
N ILE A 757 -28.19 -8.33 -32.60
CA ILE A 757 -27.66 -7.08 -32.06
C ILE A 757 -26.29 -6.87 -32.72
N ALA A 758 -26.17 -5.78 -33.47
CA ALA A 758 -24.93 -5.43 -34.13
C ALA A 758 -23.79 -5.20 -33.12
N GLY A 759 -22.57 -5.50 -33.54
CA GLY A 759 -21.36 -5.22 -32.77
C GLY A 759 -21.33 -3.77 -32.27
N PHE A 760 -20.94 -3.56 -31.02
CA PHE A 760 -20.88 -2.22 -30.41
C PHE A 760 -22.22 -1.46 -30.41
N THR A 761 -23.35 -2.16 -30.40
CA THR A 761 -24.67 -1.56 -30.13
C THR A 761 -25.29 -2.16 -28.87
N CYS A 762 -26.27 -1.46 -28.30
CA CYS A 762 -27.00 -1.87 -27.11
C CYS A 762 -28.50 -1.80 -27.37
N LYS A 763 -29.24 -2.82 -26.93
CA LYS A 763 -30.70 -2.81 -26.85
C LYS A 763 -31.14 -3.00 -25.40
N LYS A 764 -32.26 -2.36 -25.04
CA LYS A 764 -32.99 -2.69 -23.81
C LYS A 764 -33.86 -3.90 -24.11
N ILE A 765 -33.68 -4.99 -23.38
CA ILE A 765 -34.36 -6.26 -23.64
C ILE A 765 -34.96 -6.78 -22.33
N ASN A 766 -36.16 -7.36 -22.44
CA ASN A 766 -36.74 -8.14 -21.36
C ASN A 766 -36.13 -9.55 -21.39
N VAL A 767 -35.47 -9.96 -20.32
CA VAL A 767 -34.85 -11.29 -20.19
C VAL A 767 -35.58 -12.04 -19.08
N GLY A 768 -36.42 -13.00 -19.45
CA GLY A 768 -37.42 -13.55 -18.53
C GLY A 768 -38.36 -12.45 -18.01
N TYR A 769 -38.39 -12.25 -16.69
CA TYR A 769 -39.20 -11.22 -16.02
C TYR A 769 -38.42 -9.93 -15.72
N ALA A 770 -37.10 -9.93 -15.98
CA ALA A 770 -36.27 -8.75 -15.79
C ALA A 770 -36.53 -7.76 -16.93
N GLY A 771 -37.13 -6.62 -16.60
CA GLY A 771 -37.32 -5.51 -17.53
C GLY A 771 -36.04 -4.70 -17.74
N GLU A 772 -35.89 -4.11 -18.92
CA GLU A 772 -34.84 -3.11 -19.22
C GLU A 772 -33.39 -3.58 -19.03
N VAL A 773 -33.09 -4.87 -19.22
CA VAL A 773 -31.69 -5.35 -19.24
C VAL A 773 -30.98 -4.72 -20.44
N LEU A 774 -29.83 -4.08 -20.19
CA LEU A 774 -29.01 -3.55 -21.27
C LEU A 774 -28.19 -4.69 -21.86
N VAL A 775 -28.54 -5.11 -23.09
CA VAL A 775 -27.84 -6.17 -23.81
C VAL A 775 -26.96 -5.55 -24.87
N MET A 776 -25.65 -5.71 -24.68
CA MET A 776 -24.63 -5.15 -25.56
C MET A 776 -24.10 -6.23 -26.51
N GLY A 777 -24.03 -5.92 -27.81
CA GLY A 777 -23.43 -6.77 -28.84
C GLY A 777 -21.90 -6.80 -28.81
N PHE A 778 -21.29 -6.63 -27.64
CA PHE A 778 -19.84 -6.59 -27.47
C PHE A 778 -19.45 -7.15 -26.09
N ASN A 779 -18.31 -7.82 -26.04
CA ASN A 779 -17.69 -8.32 -24.82
C ASN A 779 -16.15 -8.36 -24.95
N ASN A 780 -15.43 -8.47 -23.83
CA ASN A 780 -13.97 -8.37 -23.79
C ASN A 780 -13.22 -9.71 -23.94
N THR A 781 -13.89 -10.80 -24.34
CA THR A 781 -13.24 -12.12 -24.47
C THR A 781 -12.58 -12.34 -25.84
N GLY A 782 -13.02 -11.62 -26.87
CA GLY A 782 -12.67 -11.89 -28.27
C GLY A 782 -13.50 -13.01 -28.91
N GLU A 783 -14.42 -13.62 -28.17
CA GLU A 783 -15.40 -14.60 -28.65
C GLU A 783 -16.77 -13.93 -28.87
N PRO A 784 -17.59 -14.47 -29.80
CA PRO A 784 -18.91 -13.93 -30.07
C PRO A 784 -19.82 -14.03 -28.84
N GLY A 785 -20.75 -13.10 -28.67
CA GLY A 785 -21.72 -13.12 -27.58
C GLY A 785 -22.11 -11.74 -27.09
N TYR A 786 -22.78 -11.70 -25.94
CA TYR A 786 -23.39 -10.48 -25.40
C TYR A 786 -22.89 -10.19 -23.99
N SER A 787 -22.87 -8.91 -23.62
CA SER A 787 -22.74 -8.47 -22.23
C SER A 787 -24.07 -7.92 -21.74
N LEU A 788 -24.61 -8.54 -20.69
CA LEU A 788 -25.88 -8.18 -20.06
C LEU A 788 -25.60 -7.36 -18.81
N TYR A 789 -26.02 -6.10 -18.80
CA TYR A 789 -26.02 -5.27 -17.60
C TYR A 789 -27.42 -5.28 -17.00
N ILE A 790 -27.53 -6.01 -15.89
CA ILE A 790 -28.78 -6.38 -15.25
C ILE A 790 -28.90 -5.55 -13.97
N PRO A 791 -30.02 -4.84 -13.72
CA PRO A 791 -30.27 -4.25 -12.41
C PRO A 791 -30.11 -5.32 -11.33
N SER A 792 -29.30 -5.07 -10.31
CA SER A 792 -28.82 -6.11 -9.38
C SER A 792 -29.94 -6.91 -8.70
N GLU A 793 -31.12 -6.34 -8.52
CA GLU A 793 -32.31 -7.02 -7.97
C GLU A 793 -32.83 -8.19 -8.84
N TYR A 794 -32.64 -8.13 -10.18
CA TYR A 794 -33.06 -9.18 -11.11
C TYR A 794 -31.94 -10.18 -11.47
N ALA A 795 -30.74 -9.97 -10.95
CA ALA A 795 -29.55 -10.75 -11.32
C ALA A 795 -29.75 -12.26 -11.16
N LEU A 796 -30.25 -12.69 -10.00
CA LEU A 796 -30.47 -14.11 -9.71
C LEU A 796 -31.52 -14.73 -10.64
N HIS A 797 -32.59 -13.99 -10.95
CA HIS A 797 -33.62 -14.42 -11.89
C HIS A 797 -33.03 -14.66 -13.28
N VAL A 798 -32.32 -13.67 -13.82
CA VAL A 798 -31.72 -13.77 -15.16
C VAL A 798 -30.69 -14.90 -15.23
N TYR A 799 -29.81 -15.00 -14.23
CA TYR A 799 -28.79 -16.04 -14.16
C TYR A 799 -29.38 -17.46 -14.12
N ASN A 800 -30.41 -17.69 -13.30
CA ASN A 800 -31.07 -19.00 -13.23
C ASN A 800 -31.76 -19.37 -14.55
N ASN A 801 -32.41 -18.42 -15.21
CA ASN A 801 -33.05 -18.69 -16.50
C ASN A 801 -32.01 -19.00 -17.59
N LEU A 802 -30.89 -18.26 -17.62
CA LEU A 802 -29.75 -18.58 -18.50
C LEU A 802 -29.25 -19.99 -18.29
N LEU A 803 -28.97 -20.38 -17.04
CA LEU A 803 -28.46 -21.72 -16.74
C LEU A 803 -29.47 -22.83 -17.04
N ASN A 804 -30.76 -22.58 -16.84
CA ASN A 804 -31.80 -23.57 -17.10
C ASN A 804 -32.03 -23.81 -18.59
N ALA A 805 -32.25 -22.75 -19.38
CA ALA A 805 -32.40 -22.86 -20.84
C ALA A 805 -31.09 -23.31 -21.50
N GLY A 806 -29.96 -22.85 -20.97
CA GLY A 806 -28.63 -23.15 -21.49
C GLY A 806 -28.21 -24.62 -21.40
N LYS A 807 -28.93 -25.48 -20.67
CA LYS A 807 -28.60 -26.92 -20.56
C LYS A 807 -28.54 -27.59 -21.92
N ASP A 808 -29.48 -27.26 -22.80
CA ASP A 808 -29.59 -27.83 -24.15
C ASP A 808 -28.46 -27.33 -25.07
N TYR A 809 -27.86 -26.20 -24.72
CA TYR A 809 -26.73 -25.57 -25.42
C TYR A 809 -25.36 -25.91 -24.81
N GLY A 810 -25.34 -26.72 -23.75
CA GLY A 810 -24.13 -27.07 -23.01
C GLY A 810 -23.50 -25.89 -22.29
N ILE A 811 -24.33 -25.04 -21.69
CA ILE A 811 -23.90 -23.86 -20.92
C ILE A 811 -22.97 -24.23 -19.77
N ARG A 812 -21.98 -23.38 -19.53
CA ARG A 812 -21.05 -23.54 -18.42
C ARG A 812 -20.77 -22.21 -17.73
N ASN A 813 -20.60 -22.26 -16.41
CA ASN A 813 -20.05 -21.11 -15.69
C ASN A 813 -18.55 -21.02 -15.92
N VAL A 814 -18.05 -19.81 -16.10
CA VAL A 814 -16.68 -19.53 -16.51
C VAL A 814 -16.08 -18.46 -15.61
N GLY A 815 -14.86 -18.70 -15.13
CA GLY A 815 -14.11 -17.81 -14.26
C GLY A 815 -13.14 -16.87 -14.98
N TYR A 816 -12.49 -16.01 -14.20
CA TYR A 816 -11.54 -15.01 -14.72
C TYR A 816 -10.25 -15.61 -15.31
N TYR A 817 -9.84 -16.82 -14.95
CA TYR A 817 -8.66 -17.45 -15.54
C TYR A 817 -8.90 -17.88 -16.99
N ALA A 818 -10.08 -18.42 -17.30
CA ALA A 818 -10.46 -18.71 -18.68
C ALA A 818 -10.56 -17.42 -19.52
N LEU A 819 -11.18 -16.36 -18.96
CA LEU A 819 -11.20 -15.02 -19.58
C LEU A 819 -9.78 -14.51 -19.87
N ARG A 820 -8.86 -14.66 -18.92
CA ARG A 820 -7.45 -14.27 -19.10
C ARG A 820 -6.80 -15.02 -20.26
N PHE A 821 -7.01 -16.32 -20.39
CA PHE A 821 -6.38 -17.09 -21.46
C PHE A 821 -6.99 -16.78 -22.82
N LEU A 822 -8.32 -16.63 -22.91
CA LEU A 822 -9.02 -16.17 -24.14
C LEU A 822 -8.44 -14.84 -24.65
N ARG A 823 -8.33 -13.84 -23.77
CA ARG A 823 -7.89 -12.50 -24.16
C ARG A 823 -6.41 -12.48 -24.58
N ILE A 824 -5.55 -13.23 -23.91
CA ILE A 824 -4.11 -13.30 -24.24
C ILE A 824 -3.91 -13.94 -25.61
N GLU A 825 -4.57 -15.07 -25.86
CA GLU A 825 -4.47 -15.80 -27.12
C GLU A 825 -5.02 -14.97 -28.32
N LYS A 826 -6.00 -14.10 -28.07
CA LYS A 826 -6.54 -13.14 -29.06
C LYS A 826 -5.78 -11.82 -29.12
N PHE A 827 -4.65 -11.70 -28.43
CA PHE A 827 -3.81 -10.50 -28.37
C PHE A 827 -4.56 -9.23 -27.91
N ILE A 828 -5.43 -9.38 -26.91
CA ILE A 828 -6.22 -8.28 -26.34
C ILE A 828 -5.45 -7.73 -25.11
N PRO A 829 -4.98 -6.47 -25.14
CA PRO A 829 -4.29 -5.86 -24.02
C PRO A 829 -5.26 -5.58 -22.86
N PHE A 830 -4.76 -5.57 -21.63
CA PHE A 830 -5.57 -5.35 -20.44
C PHE A 830 -4.98 -4.25 -19.54
N TRP A 831 -5.85 -3.52 -18.83
CA TRP A 831 -5.46 -2.48 -17.90
C TRP A 831 -4.57 -3.01 -16.76
N ALA A 832 -3.53 -2.24 -16.40
CA ALA A 832 -2.50 -2.56 -15.42
C ALA A 832 -1.61 -3.78 -15.77
N GLU A 833 -1.71 -4.28 -17.00
CA GLU A 833 -0.78 -5.28 -17.55
C GLU A 833 -0.11 -4.73 -18.81
N GLU A 834 -0.88 -4.48 -19.87
CA GLU A 834 -0.39 -3.84 -21.10
C GLU A 834 -0.80 -2.37 -21.23
N LEU A 835 -1.85 -1.93 -20.53
CA LEU A 835 -2.35 -0.55 -20.59
C LEU A 835 -2.13 0.16 -19.25
N ASP A 836 -1.47 1.30 -19.29
CA ASP A 836 -1.21 2.17 -18.14
C ASP A 836 -0.95 3.63 -18.57
N SER A 837 -0.69 4.51 -17.60
CA SER A 837 -0.35 5.94 -17.80
C SER A 837 0.94 6.20 -18.59
N HIS A 838 1.69 5.17 -18.96
CA HIS A 838 2.94 5.29 -19.71
C HIS A 838 2.87 4.60 -21.06
N THR A 839 1.69 4.10 -21.45
CA THR A 839 1.49 3.35 -22.68
C THR A 839 0.55 4.10 -23.61
N THR A 840 0.96 4.28 -24.85
CA THR A 840 0.17 4.93 -25.91
C THR A 840 -0.64 3.89 -26.71
N PRO A 841 -1.78 4.29 -27.33
CA PRO A 841 -2.55 3.42 -28.22
C PRO A 841 -1.75 2.85 -29.40
N PHE A 842 -0.75 3.57 -29.92
CA PHE A 842 0.02 3.11 -31.07
C PHE A 842 1.02 2.02 -30.69
N GLU A 843 1.66 2.11 -29.52
CA GLU A 843 2.57 1.08 -29.02
C GLU A 843 1.87 -0.27 -28.84
N VAL A 844 0.58 -0.29 -28.48
CA VAL A 844 -0.22 -1.52 -28.30
C VAL A 844 -1.01 -1.92 -29.54
N GLY A 845 -0.77 -1.28 -30.69
CA GLY A 845 -1.45 -1.62 -31.95
C GLY A 845 -2.96 -1.28 -31.95
N ARG A 846 -3.39 -0.32 -31.12
CA ARG A 846 -4.78 0.15 -30.99
C ARG A 846 -5.01 1.54 -31.58
N GLY A 847 -4.10 2.00 -32.44
CA GLY A 847 -4.23 3.29 -33.14
C GLY A 847 -5.54 3.48 -33.92
N PHE A 848 -6.16 2.40 -34.40
CA PHE A 848 -7.47 2.47 -35.07
C PHE A 848 -8.62 2.98 -34.18
N LYS A 849 -8.45 2.94 -32.84
CA LYS A 849 -9.40 3.51 -31.87
C LYS A 849 -9.21 5.02 -31.67
N VAL A 850 -8.15 5.62 -32.22
CA VAL A 850 -7.82 7.04 -32.05
C VAL A 850 -8.25 7.81 -33.31
N LYS A 851 -9.11 8.81 -33.13
CA LYS A 851 -9.58 9.68 -34.22
C LYS A 851 -8.73 10.95 -34.26
N MET A 852 -7.55 10.85 -34.87
CA MET A 852 -6.62 11.98 -35.03
C MET A 852 -7.22 13.19 -35.77
N GLN A 853 -8.28 12.96 -36.55
CA GLN A 853 -9.01 14.00 -37.29
C GLN A 853 -9.92 14.88 -36.43
N LYS A 854 -10.21 14.50 -35.17
CA LYS A 854 -10.92 15.38 -34.23
C LYS A 854 -10.12 16.66 -34.00
N ASP A 855 -10.75 17.82 -33.88
CA ASP A 855 -10.05 19.09 -33.67
C ASP A 855 -9.05 19.01 -32.50
N TYR A 856 -9.53 18.55 -31.34
CA TYR A 856 -8.71 18.35 -30.15
C TYR A 856 -9.26 17.23 -29.26
N PHE A 857 -8.37 16.56 -28.54
CA PHE A 857 -8.62 15.72 -27.38
C PHE A 857 -7.31 15.68 -26.55
N LEU A 858 -7.38 15.37 -25.25
CA LEU A 858 -6.19 15.31 -24.40
C LEU A 858 -5.17 14.30 -24.94
N GLY A 859 -3.90 14.71 -25.02
CA GLY A 859 -2.83 13.87 -25.57
C GLY A 859 -2.73 13.81 -27.10
N LYS A 860 -3.61 14.48 -27.87
CA LYS A 860 -3.55 14.49 -29.34
C LYS A 860 -2.19 14.96 -29.87
N ILE A 861 -1.62 16.01 -29.27
CA ILE A 861 -0.33 16.59 -29.71
C ILE A 861 0.80 15.58 -29.54
N ALA A 862 0.91 14.96 -28.36
CA ALA A 862 1.92 13.95 -28.09
C ALA A 862 1.79 12.72 -29.00
N LEU A 863 0.55 12.28 -29.26
CA LEU A 863 0.27 11.20 -30.21
C LEU A 863 0.66 11.55 -31.65
N GLN A 864 0.43 12.78 -32.10
CA GLN A 864 0.88 13.22 -33.42
C GLN A 864 2.41 13.24 -33.51
N GLN A 865 3.09 13.79 -32.50
CA GLN A 865 4.55 13.78 -32.44
C GLN A 865 5.11 12.35 -32.45
N GLN A 866 4.47 11.42 -31.75
CA GLN A 866 4.88 10.01 -31.77
C GLN A 866 4.74 9.37 -33.15
N LEU A 867 3.68 9.70 -33.90
CA LEU A 867 3.53 9.23 -35.29
C LEU A 867 4.63 9.78 -36.20
N ASP A 868 4.98 11.06 -36.03
CA ASP A 868 6.02 11.72 -36.84
C ASP A 868 7.43 11.17 -36.52
N GLN A 869 7.70 10.84 -35.26
CA GLN A 869 8.99 10.32 -34.79
C GLN A 869 9.14 8.80 -34.94
N GLY A 870 8.03 8.08 -35.07
CA GLY A 870 7.99 6.62 -35.09
C GLY A 870 8.00 5.97 -33.70
N LEU A 871 7.62 4.70 -33.65
CA LEU A 871 7.44 3.95 -32.41
C LEU A 871 8.76 3.34 -31.92
N LYS A 872 9.25 3.79 -30.76
CA LYS A 872 10.48 3.29 -30.11
C LYS A 872 10.27 2.05 -29.23
N ARG A 873 9.01 1.69 -28.99
CA ARG A 873 8.58 0.54 -28.21
C ARG A 873 7.29 -0.01 -28.82
N ARG A 874 7.09 -1.33 -28.85
CA ARG A 874 5.85 -1.95 -29.33
C ARG A 874 5.48 -3.19 -28.52
N LEU A 875 4.18 -3.41 -28.32
CA LEU A 875 3.64 -4.63 -27.77
C LEU A 875 3.70 -5.73 -28.84
N VAL A 876 4.21 -6.90 -28.45
CA VAL A 876 4.42 -8.05 -29.31
C VAL A 876 3.79 -9.28 -28.67
N HIS A 877 3.20 -10.12 -29.51
CA HIS A 877 2.69 -11.43 -29.14
C HIS A 877 3.76 -12.50 -29.38
N PHE A 878 4.09 -13.27 -28.37
CA PHE A 878 5.09 -14.32 -28.40
C PHE A 878 4.46 -15.69 -28.18
N GLN A 879 4.83 -16.66 -29.03
CA GLN A 879 4.52 -18.07 -28.84
C GLN A 879 5.80 -18.77 -28.42
N LEU A 880 5.84 -19.39 -27.24
CA LEU A 880 7.01 -20.15 -26.82
C LEU A 880 7.19 -21.38 -27.70
N GLU A 881 8.44 -21.65 -28.05
CA GLU A 881 8.88 -22.82 -28.81
C GLU A 881 9.76 -23.69 -27.92
N ASN A 882 9.73 -25.01 -28.13
CA ASN A 882 10.49 -25.99 -27.35
C ASN A 882 10.26 -25.90 -25.82
N HIS A 883 9.10 -25.38 -25.41
CA HIS A 883 8.62 -25.37 -24.03
C HIS A 883 7.66 -26.54 -23.83
N ASN A 884 7.94 -27.41 -22.87
CA ASN A 884 7.04 -28.50 -22.51
C ASN A 884 6.15 -28.06 -21.33
N PRO A 885 4.85 -27.79 -21.56
CA PRO A 885 3.97 -27.26 -20.54
C PRO A 885 3.75 -28.19 -19.34
N GLU A 886 4.04 -29.49 -19.43
CA GLU A 886 3.89 -30.43 -18.31
C GLU A 886 5.06 -30.42 -17.34
N THR A 887 6.26 -30.05 -17.80
CA THR A 887 7.50 -30.23 -17.02
C THR A 887 8.32 -28.95 -16.86
N ASP A 888 8.23 -28.04 -17.83
CA ASP A 888 8.92 -26.76 -17.76
C ASP A 888 8.16 -25.75 -16.90
N ILE A 889 8.91 -24.80 -16.33
CA ILE A 889 8.36 -23.65 -15.61
C ILE A 889 7.61 -22.75 -16.60
N TRP A 890 6.42 -22.30 -16.23
CA TRP A 890 5.59 -21.44 -17.07
C TRP A 890 6.05 -19.98 -16.98
N ALA A 891 5.79 -19.24 -18.05
CA ALA A 891 5.83 -17.77 -18.02
C ALA A 891 4.53 -17.24 -17.39
N TRP A 892 4.64 -16.17 -16.62
CA TRP A 892 3.54 -15.57 -15.88
C TRP A 892 3.49 -14.03 -15.99
N GLY A 893 4.48 -13.41 -16.65
CA GLY A 893 4.68 -11.97 -16.75
C GLY A 893 5.98 -11.52 -16.07
N ARG A 894 6.55 -10.41 -16.57
CA ARG A 894 7.84 -9.78 -16.19
C ARG A 894 9.11 -10.52 -16.60
N GLU A 895 8.99 -11.65 -17.29
CA GLU A 895 10.15 -12.36 -17.82
C GLU A 895 10.92 -11.50 -18.83
N PRO A 896 12.26 -11.40 -18.73
CA PRO A 896 13.08 -10.69 -19.71
C PRO A 896 12.95 -11.31 -21.12
N ILE A 897 12.87 -10.43 -22.12
CA ILE A 897 12.84 -10.77 -23.55
C ILE A 897 14.19 -10.39 -24.15
N TYR A 898 14.77 -11.32 -24.89
CA TYR A 898 16.02 -11.13 -25.63
C TYR A 898 15.77 -11.26 -27.13
N ARG A 899 16.51 -10.48 -27.91
CA ARG A 899 16.64 -10.60 -29.37
C ARG A 899 18.11 -10.77 -29.69
N ASN A 900 18.48 -11.86 -30.36
CA ASN A 900 19.85 -12.16 -30.76
C ASN A 900 20.85 -12.09 -29.58
N GLY A 901 20.43 -12.55 -28.40
CA GLY A 901 21.22 -12.52 -27.16
C GLY A 901 21.16 -11.21 -26.37
N CYS A 902 20.68 -10.11 -26.96
CA CYS A 902 20.59 -8.79 -26.34
C CYS A 902 19.21 -8.57 -25.69
N TYR A 903 19.19 -7.96 -24.50
CA TYR A 903 17.95 -7.61 -23.82
C TYR A 903 17.19 -6.54 -24.60
N VAL A 904 15.91 -6.77 -24.86
CA VAL A 904 15.06 -5.83 -25.62
C VAL A 904 13.75 -5.48 -24.91
N GLY A 905 13.43 -6.09 -23.77
CA GLY A 905 12.21 -5.75 -23.05
C GLY A 905 11.75 -6.87 -22.13
N LYS A 906 10.46 -6.90 -21.81
CA LYS A 906 9.91 -7.88 -20.87
C LYS A 906 8.46 -8.25 -21.20
N THR A 907 8.07 -9.45 -20.79
CA THR A 907 6.67 -9.88 -20.85
C THR A 907 5.84 -9.05 -19.86
N THR A 908 4.60 -8.76 -20.24
CA THR A 908 3.61 -8.08 -19.39
C THR A 908 2.62 -9.10 -18.83
N SER A 909 2.15 -10.00 -19.68
CA SER A 909 1.22 -11.06 -19.32
C SER A 909 1.54 -12.36 -20.05
N SER A 910 1.09 -13.47 -19.47
CA SER A 910 1.24 -14.80 -20.05
C SER A 910 0.07 -15.69 -19.69
N GLY A 911 -0.20 -16.67 -20.55
CA GLY A 911 -1.27 -17.65 -20.39
C GLY A 911 -1.12 -18.79 -21.40
N PHE A 912 -1.90 -19.85 -21.21
CA PHE A 912 -1.90 -20.97 -22.15
C PHE A 912 -2.93 -20.72 -23.25
N GLY A 913 -2.49 -20.72 -24.52
CA GLY A 913 -3.39 -20.68 -25.67
C GLY A 913 -3.87 -22.08 -25.98
N PHE A 914 -5.09 -22.44 -25.55
CA PHE A 914 -5.61 -23.81 -25.73
C PHE A 914 -5.92 -24.14 -27.20
N THR A 915 -6.19 -23.16 -28.05
CA THR A 915 -6.35 -23.42 -29.49
C THR A 915 -4.99 -23.62 -30.15
N LEU A 916 -3.96 -22.90 -29.69
CA LEU A 916 -2.59 -22.99 -30.21
C LEU A 916 -1.75 -24.10 -29.56
N ASP A 917 -2.23 -24.67 -28.45
CA ASP A 917 -1.57 -25.67 -27.61
C ASP A 917 -0.16 -25.27 -27.13
N ARG A 918 -0.01 -23.99 -26.75
CA ARG A 918 1.29 -23.40 -26.34
C ARG A 918 1.13 -22.34 -25.28
N VAL A 919 2.21 -22.09 -24.53
CA VAL A 919 2.31 -20.91 -23.67
C VAL A 919 2.52 -19.66 -24.54
N ILE A 920 1.68 -18.67 -24.29
CA ILE A 920 1.63 -17.39 -24.99
C ILE A 920 2.05 -16.29 -24.03
N CYS A 921 2.91 -15.39 -24.48
CA CYS A 921 3.34 -14.21 -23.74
C CYS A 921 3.01 -12.96 -24.55
N LEU A 922 2.49 -11.92 -23.89
CA LEU A 922 2.50 -10.57 -24.42
C LEU A 922 3.66 -9.82 -23.77
N GLY A 923 4.30 -8.92 -24.50
CA GLY A 923 5.41 -8.14 -23.93
C GLY A 923 5.82 -6.97 -24.80
N PHE A 924 6.38 -5.95 -24.17
CA PHE A 924 6.94 -4.81 -24.90
C PHE A 924 8.38 -5.09 -25.30
N VAL A 925 8.70 -4.76 -26.54
CA VAL A 925 10.07 -4.72 -27.04
C VAL A 925 10.47 -3.30 -27.40
N HIS A 926 11.75 -3.01 -27.19
CA HIS A 926 12.44 -1.79 -27.50
C HIS A 926 13.56 -2.09 -28.48
N ASN A 927 13.90 -1.11 -29.30
CA ASN A 927 15.10 -1.15 -30.12
C ASN A 927 16.07 -0.08 -29.58
N PHE A 928 17.25 -0.51 -29.15
CA PHE A 928 18.30 0.40 -28.68
C PHE A 928 19.50 0.26 -29.58
N ASP A 929 20.08 1.39 -29.98
CA ASP A 929 21.36 1.39 -30.69
C ASP A 929 22.47 0.80 -29.80
N GLU A 930 23.17 -0.22 -30.27
CA GLU A 930 24.15 -0.96 -29.45
C GLU A 930 25.34 -0.09 -29.00
N LYS A 931 25.67 0.98 -29.74
CA LYS A 931 26.83 1.84 -29.46
C LYS A 931 26.47 3.02 -28.57
N THR A 932 25.33 3.64 -28.83
CA THR A 932 24.91 4.89 -28.19
C THR A 932 23.89 4.67 -27.08
N GLY A 933 23.20 3.52 -27.06
CA GLY A 933 22.08 3.24 -26.16
C GLY A 933 20.80 4.00 -26.51
N GLU A 934 20.81 4.78 -27.59
CA GLU A 934 19.68 5.62 -27.97
C GLU A 934 18.50 4.77 -28.49
N PRO A 935 17.25 5.09 -28.11
CA PRO A 935 16.07 4.38 -28.61
C PRO A 935 15.86 4.61 -30.11
N GLN A 936 15.78 3.52 -30.86
CA GLN A 936 15.50 3.46 -32.29
C GLN A 936 14.06 3.00 -32.56
N ILE A 937 13.61 3.17 -33.81
CA ILE A 937 12.28 2.72 -34.23
C ILE A 937 12.21 1.18 -34.22
N VAL A 938 11.12 0.65 -33.69
CA VAL A 938 10.75 -0.77 -33.74
C VAL A 938 9.93 -1.03 -35.01
N SER A 939 10.62 -1.27 -36.12
CA SER A 939 10.01 -1.58 -37.42
C SER A 939 9.49 -3.02 -37.48
N THR A 940 8.76 -3.36 -38.55
CA THR A 940 8.41 -4.76 -38.83
C THR A 940 9.67 -5.59 -39.06
N ASP A 941 10.66 -5.06 -39.77
CA ASP A 941 11.92 -5.75 -40.06
C ASP A 941 12.73 -6.06 -38.80
N PHE A 942 12.69 -5.19 -37.79
CA PHE A 942 13.29 -5.47 -36.48
C PHE A 942 12.75 -6.77 -35.87
N LEU A 943 11.47 -7.09 -36.11
CA LEU A 943 10.82 -8.28 -35.56
C LEU A 943 10.94 -9.52 -36.44
N THR A 944 11.22 -9.36 -37.74
CA THR A 944 11.15 -10.45 -38.71
C THR A 944 12.49 -10.80 -39.36
N CYS A 945 13.33 -9.81 -39.65
CA CYS A 945 14.60 -10.03 -40.34
C CYS A 945 15.71 -10.40 -39.34
N ASP A 946 16.32 -11.57 -39.54
CA ASP A 946 17.42 -12.12 -38.72
C ASP A 946 17.16 -12.01 -37.21
N ALA A 947 15.89 -12.17 -36.81
CA ALA A 947 15.44 -11.97 -35.44
C ALA A 947 15.21 -13.32 -34.75
N HIS A 948 16.06 -13.64 -33.78
CA HIS A 948 15.88 -14.76 -32.86
C HIS A 948 15.45 -14.23 -31.50
N PHE A 949 14.19 -14.44 -31.13
CA PHE A 949 13.68 -14.05 -29.82
C PHE A 949 13.77 -15.19 -28.82
N GLU A 950 14.12 -14.84 -27.58
CA GLU A 950 14.12 -15.76 -26.44
C GLU A 950 13.45 -15.10 -25.24
N ILE A 951 12.76 -15.88 -24.42
CA ILE A 951 12.19 -15.43 -23.14
C ILE A 951 12.88 -16.20 -22.01
N GLU A 952 13.46 -15.48 -21.05
CA GLU A 952 14.13 -16.06 -19.89
C GLU A 952 13.14 -16.33 -18.75
N ILE A 953 12.83 -17.60 -18.53
CA ILE A 953 11.94 -18.06 -17.45
C ILE A 953 12.80 -18.71 -16.38
N ALA A 954 12.92 -18.05 -15.22
CA ALA A 954 13.66 -18.54 -14.06
C ALA A 954 15.10 -19.02 -14.38
N GLY A 955 15.80 -18.29 -15.26
CA GLY A 955 17.19 -18.57 -15.65
C GLY A 955 17.36 -19.54 -16.83
N LYS A 956 16.28 -20.04 -17.43
CA LYS A 956 16.33 -20.81 -18.69
C LYS A 956 15.70 -19.98 -19.82
N ARG A 957 16.41 -19.87 -20.96
CA ARG A 957 15.91 -19.17 -22.16
C ARG A 957 15.16 -20.15 -23.06
N TYR A 958 13.98 -19.73 -23.50
CA TYR A 958 13.16 -20.47 -24.46
C TYR A 958 13.01 -19.65 -25.74
N PRO A 959 13.27 -20.24 -26.92
CA PRO A 959 12.97 -19.58 -28.18
C PRO A 959 11.50 -19.19 -28.28
N ALA A 960 11.21 -18.07 -28.92
CA ALA A 960 9.86 -17.56 -29.05
C ALA A 960 9.60 -16.98 -30.45
N LYS A 961 8.43 -17.30 -31.02
CA LYS A 961 7.96 -16.70 -32.27
C LYS A 961 7.20 -15.41 -31.99
N ALA A 962 7.73 -14.29 -32.48
CA ALA A 962 7.14 -12.96 -32.33
C ALA A 962 6.09 -12.64 -33.43
N SER A 963 5.07 -11.86 -33.09
CA SER A 963 4.07 -11.33 -34.02
C SER A 963 3.51 -9.97 -33.55
N LEU A 964 3.28 -9.05 -34.50
CA LEU A 964 2.57 -7.78 -34.28
C LEU A 964 1.04 -7.89 -34.39
N HIS A 965 0.55 -9.05 -34.81
CA HIS A 965 -0.86 -9.29 -35.02
C HIS A 965 -1.30 -10.54 -34.30
N ALA A 966 -2.58 -10.59 -33.96
CA ALA A 966 -3.17 -11.77 -33.38
C ALA A 966 -2.98 -12.95 -34.35
N PRO A 967 -2.65 -14.15 -33.86
CA PRO A 967 -2.57 -15.33 -34.72
C PRO A 967 -3.94 -15.60 -35.37
N PRO A 968 -3.98 -16.16 -36.59
CA PRO A 968 -5.24 -16.49 -37.27
C PRO A 968 -5.94 -17.63 -36.53
N ILE A 969 -6.85 -17.28 -35.62
CA ILE A 969 -7.66 -18.22 -34.85
C ILE A 969 -9.10 -18.15 -35.37
N PRO A 970 -9.65 -19.24 -35.94
CA PRO A 970 -11.02 -19.26 -36.46
C PRO A 970 -12.03 -18.84 -35.40
N ILE A 971 -12.90 -17.87 -35.73
CA ILE A 971 -14.05 -17.51 -34.89
C ILE A 971 -15.23 -18.34 -35.40
N ILE A 972 -15.84 -19.15 -34.54
CA ILE A 972 -17.06 -19.89 -34.89
C ILE A 972 -18.21 -18.88 -34.87
N SER A 973 -18.83 -18.66 -36.03
CA SER A 973 -19.93 -17.69 -36.17
C SER A 973 -21.16 -18.09 -35.35
N MET A 974 -21.87 -17.09 -34.81
CA MET A 974 -23.20 -17.30 -34.20
C MET A 974 -24.27 -17.70 -35.23
N ASN A 975 -23.99 -17.53 -36.52
CA ASN A 975 -24.94 -17.83 -37.61
C ASN A 975 -24.70 -19.22 -38.22
N GLY A 976 -23.75 -20.00 -37.70
CA GLY A 976 -23.30 -21.25 -38.30
C GLY A 976 -23.89 -22.48 -37.63
N THR A 977 -24.84 -23.11 -38.30
CA THR A 977 -25.12 -24.55 -38.20
C THR A 977 -23.84 -25.34 -38.49
N SER A 978 -23.03 -25.63 -37.47
CA SER A 978 -22.07 -26.73 -37.57
C SER A 978 -22.84 -28.03 -37.50
N SER A 979 -23.11 -28.63 -38.66
CA SER A 979 -23.71 -29.97 -38.82
C SER A 979 -22.80 -31.11 -38.32
N ARG A 980 -21.87 -30.85 -37.39
CA ARG A 980 -20.90 -31.83 -36.85
C ARG A 980 -20.79 -31.85 -35.32
N TYR A 981 -21.77 -31.32 -34.60
CA TYR A 981 -21.90 -31.70 -33.19
C TYR A 981 -22.93 -32.82 -33.06
N THR A 982 -22.45 -34.06 -33.02
CA THR A 982 -23.23 -35.20 -32.52
C THR A 982 -22.95 -35.30 -31.03
N PRO A 983 -23.94 -35.13 -30.14
CA PRO A 983 -23.73 -35.31 -28.70
C PRO A 983 -23.22 -36.74 -28.47
N LYS A 984 -21.97 -36.90 -28.03
CA LYS A 984 -21.54 -38.19 -27.46
C LYS A 984 -22.14 -38.27 -26.08
N ALA A 985 -23.30 -38.92 -25.96
CA ALA A 985 -23.80 -39.40 -24.69
C ALA A 985 -22.67 -40.23 -24.03
N ARG A 986 -22.09 -39.72 -22.94
CA ARG A 986 -21.28 -40.56 -22.05
C ARG A 986 -22.22 -41.65 -21.56
N ALA A 987 -21.88 -42.90 -21.87
CA ALA A 987 -22.55 -44.07 -21.31
C ALA A 987 -22.58 -43.92 -19.79
N ILE A 988 -23.78 -43.73 -19.25
CA ILE A 988 -24.05 -43.90 -17.83
C ILE A 988 -23.92 -45.40 -17.61
N ASN A 989 -22.84 -45.84 -16.95
CA ASN A 989 -22.79 -47.17 -16.36
C ASN A 989 -23.82 -47.20 -15.23
N VAL A 990 -25.07 -47.52 -15.59
CA VAL A 990 -26.08 -47.98 -14.64
C VAL A 990 -25.71 -49.42 -14.30
N HIS A 991 -24.85 -49.61 -13.31
CA HIS A 991 -24.85 -50.87 -12.59
C HIS A 991 -26.12 -50.90 -11.74
N ALA A 992 -27.06 -51.71 -12.21
CA ALA A 992 -28.26 -52.10 -11.49
C ALA A 992 -27.86 -52.69 -10.13
N ALA A 993 -28.25 -52.03 -9.04
CA ALA A 993 -28.42 -52.69 -7.76
C ALA A 993 -29.78 -53.42 -7.80
N THR A 994 -29.72 -54.74 -7.81
CA THR A 994 -30.88 -55.61 -7.55
C THR A 994 -31.38 -55.39 -6.12
N PRO A 995 -32.70 -55.41 -5.87
CA PRO A 995 -33.26 -55.33 -4.54
C PRO A 995 -33.30 -56.71 -3.91
N ASP A 996 -32.75 -56.88 -2.71
CA ASP A 996 -33.16 -57.92 -1.78
C ASP A 996 -32.90 -57.48 -0.32
N SER A 997 -33.97 -57.62 0.47
CA SER A 997 -34.15 -57.49 1.94
C SER A 997 -33.76 -56.19 2.64
#